data_AF-A0A1V6H580-F1
#
_entry.id   AF-A0A1V6H580-F1
#
_cell.length_a   1.000
_cell.length_b   1.000
_cell.length_c   1.000
_cell.angle_alpha   90.00
_cell.angle_beta   90.00
_cell.angle_gamma   90.00
#
_symmetry.space_group_name_H-M   'P 1'
#
loop_
_entity.id
_entity.type
_entity.pdbx_description
1 polymer ?
#
loop_
_entity_poly.entity_id
_entity_poly.type
_entity_poly.pdbx_seq_one_letter_code
_entity_poly.pdbx_strand_id
1 'polypeptide(L)'
;MKLLGEPLFARDAKGQLASRIGTIFVKSDGLVTLKGVHATQRLAWIKELNRERQQAGLAPLSDFEIDEEMASSVDLLFDERTVLIRPDPDAMELAFEADEMLQKLVSKRCIRYLNTHDAQVRDALRAHGENWRMSRLPVSVEEMRILISSSLAAIETLPIFYYNRSTGTRFLTLAQFANLGNQPDDLFRQQLEEIVEYAARRNRFWYPEIDIFPTGCAFTRQAFEALNAANLPISALRAAYRKLLDTFRAALPAELRDESDANIEWRNRMCSALTQQPNAVDAEELIQDISPEFYRQIEWLPGCRIVKGELIFDPVCDESDVFSEDIDLKALCDPRAKAVIFNYLREYNTIEYINIGRIGHSLSTRAPVSHRAPVYIVQVKEAGKTKPDLRILRFQKWGVKEHLDDGKDLLRAVMEAMDYTDYILDRRLGCQQLGMNLPPRLATGRIAETYNGHNEAYRGARFWSVYFERAYVSGCATDKIMSARYADTAFNCRLARLLGEAAAVNCIVGRANLELQVMFDDGDEVIVLDADGLPEHLIISDHTGSFTQYDIRLERDAAAYAGPVNRRARHMPNADAFAALYLEAFQQRFEQVQQEYRRRRTAFDALFKHRPLDRKGSIAYRWQCVLARLDTTDAAALCAAIRSHMEVPVP
;
A
#
# COMPACT_ATOMS: atom_id res chain seq x y z
N MET A 1 -4.00 27.81 -21.39
CA MET A 1 -4.83 27.86 -20.17
C MET A 1 -4.87 29.25 -19.59
N LYS A 2 -6.07 29.81 -19.45
CA LYS A 2 -6.31 31.12 -18.82
C LYS A 2 -6.52 30.96 -17.31
N LEU A 3 -5.85 31.78 -16.51
CA LEU A 3 -5.93 31.76 -15.05
C LEU A 3 -6.77 32.93 -14.53
N LEU A 4 -7.75 32.64 -13.68
CA LEU A 4 -8.51 33.63 -12.91
C LEU A 4 -8.22 33.46 -11.42
N GLY A 5 -7.35 34.32 -10.89
CA GLY A 5 -6.86 34.28 -9.50
C GLY A 5 -5.34 34.26 -9.43
N GLU A 6 -4.80 33.82 -8.29
CA GLU A 6 -3.36 33.73 -8.07
C GLU A 6 -2.77 32.45 -8.68
N PRO A 7 -1.47 32.42 -9.05
CA PRO A 7 -0.79 31.22 -9.50
C PRO A 7 -0.89 30.05 -8.50
N LEU A 8 -0.76 28.83 -9.00
CA LEU A 8 -0.66 27.64 -8.16
C LEU A 8 0.49 27.79 -7.15
N PHE A 9 0.22 27.43 -5.89
CA PHE A 9 1.16 27.55 -4.77
C PHE A 9 1.60 28.97 -4.39
N ALA A 10 0.98 30.02 -4.95
CA ALA A 10 1.21 31.39 -4.49
C ALA A 10 0.93 31.50 -2.99
N ARG A 11 1.78 32.22 -2.26
CA ARG A 11 1.66 32.43 -0.82
C ARG A 11 1.29 33.87 -0.51
N ASP A 12 0.43 34.05 0.48
CA ASP A 12 0.07 35.36 1.01
C ASP A 12 1.18 35.94 1.90
N ALA A 13 0.97 37.17 2.40
CA ALA A 13 1.93 37.85 3.27
C ALA A 13 2.24 37.12 4.59
N LYS A 14 1.44 36.11 4.97
CA LYS A 14 1.64 35.27 6.16
C LYS A 14 2.30 33.93 5.83
N GLY A 15 2.70 33.72 4.57
CA GLY A 15 3.31 32.48 4.08
C GLY A 15 2.31 31.34 3.89
N GLN A 16 1.00 31.59 3.95
CA GLN A 16 -0.04 30.59 3.70
C GLN A 16 -0.41 30.58 2.21
N LEU A 17 -0.93 29.46 1.70
CA LEU A 17 -1.43 29.40 0.33
C LEU A 17 -2.53 30.44 0.10
N ALA A 18 -2.37 31.24 -0.96
CA ALA A 18 -3.32 32.28 -1.36
C ALA A 18 -4.71 31.70 -1.67
N SER A 19 -4.74 30.50 -2.23
CA SER A 19 -5.95 29.66 -2.33
C SER A 19 -5.60 28.21 -2.05
N ARG A 20 -6.53 27.49 -1.42
CA ARG A 20 -6.45 26.05 -1.15
C ARG A 20 -7.34 25.21 -2.07
N ILE A 21 -8.10 25.87 -2.94
CA ILE A 21 -9.00 25.22 -3.88
C ILE A 21 -8.85 25.84 -5.27
N GLY A 22 -9.11 25.03 -6.29
CA GLY A 22 -9.21 25.49 -7.67
C GLY A 22 -10.26 24.72 -8.44
N THR A 23 -10.66 25.25 -9.58
CA THR A 23 -11.58 24.58 -10.50
C THR A 23 -11.04 24.74 -11.90
N ILE A 24 -10.82 23.61 -12.59
CA ILE A 24 -10.47 23.59 -14.01
C ILE A 24 -11.73 23.49 -14.84
N PHE A 25 -11.77 24.24 -15.94
CA PHE A 25 -12.78 24.17 -16.98
C PHE A 25 -12.12 23.62 -18.23
N VAL A 26 -12.33 22.33 -18.47
CA VAL A 26 -11.63 21.60 -19.53
C VAL A 26 -12.06 22.11 -20.91
N LYS A 27 -13.37 22.33 -21.10
CA LYS A 27 -13.97 22.82 -22.34
C LYS A 27 -13.43 24.18 -22.78
N SER A 28 -13.27 25.12 -21.85
CA SER A 28 -12.80 26.49 -22.15
C SER A 28 -11.31 26.75 -21.90
N ASP A 29 -10.51 25.72 -21.57
CA ASP A 29 -9.09 25.86 -21.20
C ASP A 29 -8.84 26.89 -20.06
N GLY A 30 -9.60 26.78 -18.97
CA GLY A 30 -9.61 27.72 -17.85
C GLY A 30 -9.22 27.12 -16.51
N LEU A 31 -8.54 27.89 -15.65
CA LEU A 31 -8.27 27.56 -14.25
C LEU A 31 -8.69 28.73 -13.35
N VAL A 32 -9.49 28.45 -12.33
CA VAL A 32 -9.90 29.44 -11.31
C VAL A 32 -9.28 29.06 -9.97
N THR A 33 -8.61 30.02 -9.32
CA THR A 33 -7.96 29.84 -8.01
C THR A 33 -8.40 30.91 -7.00
N LEU A 34 -9.61 31.45 -7.17
CA LEU A 34 -10.19 32.43 -6.24
C LEU A 34 -10.54 31.76 -4.89
N LYS A 35 -10.52 32.53 -3.80
CA LYS A 35 -10.96 32.05 -2.47
C LYS A 35 -12.46 31.71 -2.46
N GLY A 36 -12.88 30.81 -1.56
CA GLY A 36 -14.28 30.43 -1.35
C GLY A 36 -14.52 28.94 -1.58
N VAL A 37 -15.59 28.60 -2.32
CA VAL A 37 -15.98 27.22 -2.65
C VAL A 37 -16.01 27.02 -4.17
N HIS A 38 -15.95 25.77 -4.65
CA HIS A 38 -15.96 25.50 -6.10
C HIS A 38 -17.19 26.06 -6.82
N ALA A 39 -18.35 26.15 -6.14
CA ALA A 39 -19.54 26.77 -6.71
C ALA A 39 -19.34 28.26 -7.03
N THR A 40 -18.68 29.03 -6.15
CA THR A 40 -18.42 30.45 -6.41
C THR A 40 -17.35 30.65 -7.49
N GLN A 41 -16.37 29.75 -7.57
CA GLN A 41 -15.39 29.73 -8.66
C GLN A 41 -16.04 29.50 -10.03
N ARG A 42 -17.03 28.58 -10.13
CA ARG A 42 -17.82 28.38 -11.35
C ARG A 42 -18.58 29.64 -11.77
N LEU A 43 -19.29 30.27 -10.83
CA LEU A 43 -20.00 31.51 -11.13
C LEU A 43 -19.05 32.64 -11.59
N ALA A 44 -17.86 32.73 -10.99
CA ALA A 44 -16.85 33.69 -11.40
C ALA A 44 -16.35 33.42 -12.83
N TRP A 45 -16.14 32.15 -13.20
CA TRP A 45 -15.74 31.76 -14.55
C TRP A 45 -16.81 32.09 -15.59
N ILE A 46 -18.07 31.75 -15.33
CA ILE A 46 -19.18 32.06 -16.25
C ILE A 46 -19.31 33.58 -16.46
N LYS A 47 -19.16 34.38 -15.40
CA LYS A 47 -19.14 35.85 -15.52
C LYS A 47 -18.01 36.32 -16.42
N GLU A 48 -16.83 35.72 -16.30
CA GLU A 48 -15.67 36.06 -17.11
C GLU A 48 -15.85 35.68 -18.58
N LEU A 49 -16.38 34.48 -18.88
CA LEU A 49 -16.71 34.06 -20.25
C LEU A 49 -17.76 34.99 -20.88
N ASN A 50 -18.79 35.38 -20.12
CA ASN A 50 -19.81 36.32 -20.60
C ASN A 50 -19.23 37.73 -20.84
N ARG A 51 -18.28 38.17 -20.01
CA ARG A 51 -17.54 39.42 -20.23
C ARG A 51 -16.76 39.38 -21.54
N GLU A 52 -16.08 38.28 -21.84
CA GLU A 52 -15.35 38.10 -23.11
C GLU A 52 -16.26 38.03 -24.32
N ARG A 53 -17.38 37.28 -24.23
CA ARG A 53 -18.39 37.24 -25.30
C ARG A 53 -18.96 38.62 -25.56
N GLN A 54 -19.27 39.39 -24.51
CA GLN A 54 -19.71 40.77 -24.65
C GLN A 54 -18.66 41.66 -25.33
N GLN A 55 -17.38 41.53 -24.98
CA GLN A 55 -16.28 42.24 -25.64
C GLN A 55 -16.12 41.85 -27.11
N ALA A 56 -16.43 40.60 -27.46
CA ALA A 56 -16.45 40.08 -28.83
C ALA A 56 -17.78 40.38 -29.58
N GLY A 57 -18.74 41.06 -28.95
CA GLY A 57 -20.06 41.33 -29.54
C GLY A 57 -20.98 40.11 -29.67
N LEU A 58 -20.68 39.02 -28.96
CA LEU A 58 -21.47 37.79 -28.91
C LEU A 58 -22.51 37.86 -27.78
N ALA A 59 -23.60 37.11 -27.94
CA ALA A 59 -24.58 36.93 -26.88
C ALA A 59 -23.95 36.19 -25.68
N PRO A 60 -24.39 36.49 -24.44
CA PRO A 60 -24.04 35.70 -23.27
C PRO A 60 -24.35 34.21 -23.46
N LEU A 61 -23.67 33.36 -22.70
CA LEU A 61 -23.94 31.93 -22.65
C LEU A 61 -25.41 31.69 -22.28
N SER A 62 -26.05 30.80 -23.02
CA SER A 62 -27.36 30.25 -22.67
C SER A 62 -27.27 29.33 -21.45
N ASP A 63 -28.40 29.06 -20.79
CA ASP A 63 -28.46 28.15 -19.64
C ASP A 63 -27.87 26.77 -19.96
N PHE A 64 -28.13 26.25 -21.17
CA PHE A 64 -27.56 24.99 -21.64
C PHE A 64 -26.02 25.05 -21.79
N GLU A 65 -25.48 26.13 -22.36
CA GLU A 65 -24.02 26.30 -22.45
C GLU A 65 -23.38 26.44 -21.07
N ILE A 66 -24.06 27.10 -20.12
CA ILE A 66 -23.61 27.22 -18.73
C ILE A 66 -23.56 25.85 -18.06
N ASP A 67 -24.62 25.04 -18.21
CA ASP A 67 -24.69 23.70 -17.64
C ASP A 67 -23.60 22.78 -18.20
N GLU A 68 -23.36 22.82 -19.52
CA GLU A 68 -22.25 22.07 -20.14
C GLU A 68 -20.87 22.51 -19.61
N GLU A 69 -20.66 23.81 -19.44
CA GLU A 69 -19.41 24.36 -18.91
C GLU A 69 -19.19 23.94 -17.45
N MET A 70 -20.25 23.95 -16.64
CA MET A 70 -20.20 23.47 -15.26
C MET A 70 -19.99 21.96 -15.18
N ALA A 71 -20.64 21.18 -16.05
CA ALA A 71 -20.46 19.73 -16.11
C ALA A 71 -19.02 19.34 -16.47
N SER A 72 -18.39 20.08 -17.38
CA SER A 72 -17.01 19.89 -17.87
C SER A 72 -15.94 20.45 -16.92
N SER A 73 -16.32 20.79 -15.69
CA SER A 73 -15.40 21.34 -14.68
C SER A 73 -14.92 20.29 -13.68
N VAL A 74 -13.66 20.40 -13.27
CA VAL A 74 -12.99 19.47 -12.34
C VAL A 74 -12.53 20.24 -11.09
N ASP A 75 -12.89 19.73 -9.92
CA ASP A 75 -12.52 20.30 -8.63
C ASP A 75 -11.08 19.92 -8.26
N LEU A 76 -10.30 20.91 -7.82
CA LEU A 76 -8.92 20.77 -7.38
C LEU A 76 -8.74 21.25 -5.93
N LEU A 77 -7.92 20.54 -5.17
CA LEU A 77 -7.47 20.98 -3.85
C LEU A 77 -5.96 21.18 -3.86
N PHE A 78 -5.48 22.14 -3.09
CA PHE A 78 -4.06 22.45 -3.01
C PHE A 78 -3.52 22.25 -1.59
N ASP A 79 -2.46 21.47 -1.52
CA ASP A 79 -1.54 21.43 -0.38
C ASP A 79 -0.30 22.27 -0.69
N GLU A 80 0.60 22.40 0.29
CA GLU A 80 1.84 23.17 0.19
C GLU A 80 2.64 22.96 -1.10
N ARG A 81 2.60 21.75 -1.67
CA ARG A 81 3.36 21.34 -2.86
C ARG A 81 2.60 20.42 -3.82
N THR A 82 1.32 20.16 -3.56
CA THR A 82 0.54 19.14 -4.27
C THR A 82 -0.80 19.70 -4.75
N VAL A 83 -1.14 19.43 -5.99
CA VAL A 83 -2.48 19.57 -6.55
C VAL A 83 -3.18 18.22 -6.48
N LEU A 84 -4.33 18.20 -5.83
CA LEU A 84 -5.17 17.04 -5.65
C LEU A 84 -6.39 17.18 -6.56
N ILE A 85 -6.48 16.33 -7.58
CA ILE A 85 -7.64 16.23 -8.46
C ILE A 85 -8.72 15.45 -7.72
N ARG A 86 -9.93 15.98 -7.69
CA ARG A 86 -11.11 15.29 -7.19
C ARG A 86 -11.90 14.73 -8.38
N PRO A 87 -11.68 13.47 -8.76
CA PRO A 87 -12.35 12.88 -9.91
C PRO A 87 -13.83 12.63 -9.63
N ASP A 88 -14.62 12.74 -10.69
CA ASP A 88 -15.98 12.23 -10.78
C ASP A 88 -15.89 10.78 -11.31
N PRO A 89 -16.32 9.75 -10.53
CA PRO A 89 -16.23 8.35 -10.94
C PRO A 89 -16.87 8.04 -12.29
N ASP A 90 -17.94 8.77 -12.65
CA ASP A 90 -18.67 8.58 -13.90
C ASP A 90 -18.09 9.39 -15.08
N ALA A 91 -17.11 10.26 -14.82
CA ALA A 91 -16.49 11.13 -15.83
C ALA A 91 -14.96 11.24 -15.68
N MET A 92 -14.30 10.08 -15.49
CA MET A 92 -12.85 10.00 -15.32
C MET A 92 -12.03 10.64 -16.45
N GLU A 93 -12.53 10.65 -17.68
CA GLU A 93 -11.87 11.31 -18.82
C GLU A 93 -11.64 12.81 -18.55
N LEU A 94 -12.60 13.51 -17.94
CA LEU A 94 -12.42 14.92 -17.57
C LEU A 94 -11.30 15.11 -16.55
N ALA A 95 -11.13 14.16 -15.62
CA ALA A 95 -10.05 14.21 -14.64
C ALA A 95 -8.68 14.03 -15.31
N PHE A 96 -8.58 13.15 -16.32
CA PHE A 96 -7.36 12.97 -17.11
C PHE A 96 -7.05 14.18 -18.00
N GLU A 97 -8.06 14.79 -18.63
CA GLU A 97 -7.86 16.02 -19.41
C GLU A 97 -7.43 17.19 -18.51
N ALA A 98 -8.04 17.35 -17.34
CA ALA A 98 -7.64 18.36 -16.37
C ALA A 98 -6.20 18.14 -15.86
N ASP A 99 -5.78 16.89 -15.70
CA ASP A 99 -4.40 16.52 -15.37
C ASP A 99 -3.42 16.91 -16.49
N GLU A 100 -3.71 16.59 -17.75
CA GLU A 100 -2.88 17.02 -18.88
C GLU A 100 -2.78 18.56 -18.97
N MET A 101 -3.83 19.29 -18.59
CA MET A 101 -3.79 20.76 -18.48
C MET A 101 -2.90 21.23 -17.32
N LEU A 102 -2.97 20.58 -16.15
CA LEU A 102 -2.17 20.90 -14.98
C LEU A 102 -0.67 20.66 -15.20
N GLN A 103 -0.31 19.62 -15.94
CA GLN A 103 1.09 19.31 -16.28
C GLN A 103 1.79 20.43 -17.05
N LYS A 104 1.04 21.36 -17.66
CA LYS A 104 1.59 22.57 -18.30
C LYS A 104 2.02 23.65 -17.29
N LEU A 105 1.53 23.58 -16.05
CA LEU A 105 1.79 24.55 -14.99
C LEU A 105 2.72 24.03 -13.90
N VAL A 106 2.59 22.74 -13.55
CA VAL A 106 3.32 22.11 -12.45
C VAL A 106 3.82 20.73 -12.89
N SER A 107 4.94 20.30 -12.31
CA SER A 107 5.46 18.94 -12.54
C SER A 107 4.41 17.89 -12.21
N LYS A 108 4.36 16.81 -13.00
CA LYS A 108 3.40 15.71 -12.80
C LYS A 108 3.53 15.07 -11.41
N ARG A 109 4.72 15.12 -10.78
CA ARG A 109 4.96 14.62 -9.42
C ARG A 109 4.14 15.32 -8.34
N CYS A 110 3.74 16.55 -8.61
CA CYS A 110 2.93 17.38 -7.73
C CYS A 110 1.42 17.14 -7.91
N ILE A 111 1.00 16.28 -8.84
CA ILE A 111 -0.41 16.03 -9.12
C ILE A 111 -0.81 14.65 -8.59
N ARG A 112 -1.88 14.57 -7.80
CA ARG A 112 -2.42 13.30 -7.26
C ARG A 112 -3.93 13.25 -7.43
N TYR A 113 -4.48 12.04 -7.38
CA TYR A 113 -5.92 11.79 -7.45
C TYR A 113 -6.49 11.42 -6.09
N LEU A 114 -7.62 12.04 -5.75
CA LEU A 114 -8.45 11.70 -4.60
C LEU A 114 -9.51 10.66 -4.97
N ASN A 115 -10.42 10.36 -4.04
CA ASN A 115 -11.52 9.39 -4.21
C ASN A 115 -11.05 7.99 -4.62
N THR A 116 -9.84 7.60 -4.21
CA THR A 116 -9.25 6.27 -4.49
C THR A 116 -9.94 5.13 -3.71
N HIS A 117 -10.94 5.44 -2.89
CA HIS A 117 -11.85 4.45 -2.28
C HIS A 117 -12.95 3.99 -3.26
N ASP A 118 -13.21 4.74 -4.33
CA ASP A 118 -14.13 4.35 -5.40
C ASP A 118 -13.45 3.38 -6.38
N ALA A 119 -14.12 2.28 -6.73
CA ALA A 119 -13.58 1.27 -7.62
C ALA A 119 -13.39 1.76 -9.07
N GLN A 120 -14.31 2.58 -9.60
CA GLN A 120 -14.22 3.14 -10.96
C GLN A 120 -13.00 4.05 -11.08
N VAL A 121 -12.76 4.90 -10.06
CA VAL A 121 -11.57 5.76 -10.01
C VAL A 121 -10.29 4.92 -9.94
N ARG A 122 -10.25 3.90 -9.07
CA ARG A 122 -9.08 3.01 -8.97
C ARG A 122 -8.79 2.28 -10.27
N ASP A 123 -9.81 1.72 -10.90
CA ASP A 123 -9.66 0.92 -12.11
C ASP A 123 -9.25 1.77 -13.32
N ALA A 124 -9.80 2.98 -13.44
CA ALA A 124 -9.36 3.95 -14.44
C ALA A 124 -7.88 4.33 -14.25
N LEU A 125 -7.46 4.66 -13.02
CA LEU A 125 -6.05 4.98 -12.73
C LEU A 125 -5.13 3.79 -12.98
N ARG A 126 -5.53 2.56 -12.61
CA ARG A 126 -4.77 1.33 -12.91
C ARG A 126 -4.58 1.14 -14.41
N ALA A 127 -5.65 1.28 -15.18
CA ALA A 127 -5.65 1.16 -16.63
C ALA A 127 -4.73 2.18 -17.30
N HIS A 128 -4.60 3.38 -16.71
CA HIS A 128 -3.69 4.42 -17.20
C HIS A 128 -2.23 4.28 -16.72
N GLY A 129 -1.91 3.28 -15.87
CA GLY A 129 -0.57 3.11 -15.31
C GLY A 129 -0.25 4.08 -14.17
N GLU A 130 -1.28 4.60 -13.49
CA GLU A 130 -1.21 5.73 -12.56
C GLU A 130 -1.42 5.33 -11.10
N ASN A 131 -1.17 4.07 -10.74
CA ASN A 131 -1.21 3.62 -9.33
C ASN A 131 -0.34 4.49 -8.41
N TRP A 132 0.77 5.00 -8.94
CA TRP A 132 1.67 5.87 -8.19
C TRP A 132 1.05 7.22 -7.83
N ARG A 133 0.05 7.71 -8.59
CA ARG A 133 -0.63 9.00 -8.36
C ARG A 133 -1.88 8.91 -7.52
N MET A 134 -2.29 7.70 -7.13
CA MET A 134 -3.33 7.52 -6.11
C MET A 134 -2.87 8.15 -4.79
N SER A 135 -3.67 9.08 -4.26
CA SER A 135 -3.39 9.64 -2.93
C SER A 135 -3.39 8.52 -1.89
N ARG A 136 -2.32 8.45 -1.09
CA ARG A 136 -2.18 7.45 -0.03
C ARG A 136 -2.83 7.95 1.24
N LEU A 137 -3.41 7.02 1.98
CA LEU A 137 -3.89 7.28 3.34
C LEU A 137 -2.68 7.46 4.27
N PRO A 138 -2.75 8.34 5.27
CA PRO A 138 -1.71 8.47 6.27
C PRO A 138 -1.55 7.15 7.04
N VAL A 139 -0.32 6.64 7.11
CA VAL A 139 0.02 5.36 7.76
C VAL A 139 0.75 5.55 9.08
N SER A 140 1.47 6.68 9.26
CA SER A 140 2.16 6.99 10.52
C SER A 140 1.37 7.96 11.40
N VAL A 141 1.65 7.95 12.71
CA VAL A 141 1.07 8.93 13.66
C VAL A 141 1.41 10.36 13.25
N GLU A 142 2.60 10.58 12.70
CA GLU A 142 3.04 11.90 12.25
C GLU A 142 2.28 12.35 11.01
N GLU A 143 2.08 11.46 10.02
CA GLU A 143 1.26 11.74 8.86
C GLU A 143 -0.20 12.00 9.23
N MET A 144 -0.75 11.27 10.20
CA MET A 144 -2.09 11.52 10.74
C MET A 144 -2.20 12.92 11.35
N ARG A 145 -1.20 13.35 12.13
CA ARG A 145 -1.15 14.71 12.70
C ARG A 145 -1.06 15.78 11.62
N ILE A 146 -0.23 15.56 10.62
CA ILE A 146 -0.09 16.47 9.47
C ILE A 146 -1.41 16.56 8.70
N LEU A 147 -2.10 15.43 8.47
CA LEU A 147 -3.41 15.43 7.81
C LEU A 147 -4.43 16.25 8.60
N ILE A 148 -4.57 15.99 9.91
CA ILE A 148 -5.56 16.69 10.74
C ILE A 148 -5.28 18.19 10.77
N SER A 149 -4.02 18.58 11.04
CA SER A 149 -3.63 19.99 11.12
C SER A 149 -3.79 20.73 9.79
N SER A 150 -3.40 20.11 8.67
CA SER A 150 -3.54 20.69 7.32
C SER A 150 -4.99 20.74 6.83
N SER A 151 -5.89 19.94 7.40
CA SER A 151 -7.31 19.90 7.02
C SER A 151 -8.12 21.05 7.62
N LEU A 152 -7.57 21.79 8.59
CA LEU A 152 -8.26 22.95 9.17
C LEU A 152 -8.37 24.08 8.14
N ALA A 153 -9.60 24.43 7.78
CA ALA A 153 -9.94 25.33 6.68
C ALA A 153 -11.04 26.31 7.06
N ALA A 154 -11.00 27.49 6.44
CA ALA A 154 -12.05 28.49 6.49
C ALA A 154 -12.95 28.37 5.25
N ILE A 155 -14.20 28.85 5.34
CA ILE A 155 -15.03 29.10 4.16
C ILE A 155 -14.84 30.56 3.76
N GLU A 156 -15.25 31.49 4.62
CA GLU A 156 -15.12 32.95 4.41
C GLU A 156 -14.45 33.62 5.61
N THR A 157 -14.72 33.13 6.82
CA THR A 157 -14.32 33.73 8.09
C THR A 157 -13.14 33.00 8.76
N LEU A 158 -13.34 32.28 9.87
CA LEU A 158 -12.25 31.63 10.61
C LEU A 158 -12.01 30.19 10.13
N PRO A 159 -10.77 29.69 10.23
CA PRO A 159 -10.46 28.30 9.92
C PRO A 159 -10.88 27.38 11.07
N ILE A 160 -12.19 27.10 11.17
CA ILE A 160 -12.77 26.31 12.26
C ILE A 160 -13.25 24.92 11.81
N PHE A 161 -13.17 24.61 10.53
CA PHE A 161 -13.67 23.35 9.98
C PHE A 161 -12.55 22.44 9.55
N TYR A 162 -12.67 21.15 9.84
CA TYR A 162 -11.79 20.14 9.26
C TYR A 162 -12.37 19.66 7.93
N TYR A 163 -11.68 19.99 6.85
CA TYR A 163 -12.14 19.73 5.49
C TYR A 163 -11.80 18.31 5.03
N ASN A 164 -12.84 17.51 4.81
CA ASN A 164 -12.73 16.22 4.14
C ASN A 164 -12.54 16.43 2.64
N ARG A 165 -11.38 16.01 2.14
CA ARG A 165 -10.93 16.22 0.76
C ARG A 165 -11.66 15.33 -0.25
N SER A 166 -12.16 14.18 0.20
CA SER A 166 -12.89 13.21 -0.64
C SER A 166 -14.34 13.62 -0.86
N THR A 167 -15.07 13.95 0.22
CA THR A 167 -16.48 14.38 0.12
C THR A 167 -16.66 15.86 -0.15
N GLY A 168 -15.65 16.68 0.15
CA GLY A 168 -15.80 18.12 0.21
C GLY A 168 -16.61 18.62 1.41
N THR A 169 -16.88 17.77 2.41
CA THR A 169 -17.60 18.14 3.64
C THR A 169 -16.65 18.80 4.64
N ARG A 170 -17.12 19.85 5.30
CA ARG A 170 -16.41 20.55 6.37
C ARG A 170 -16.96 20.12 7.73
N PHE A 171 -16.15 19.41 8.50
CA PHE A 171 -16.53 18.94 9.83
C PHE A 171 -16.28 20.01 10.89
N LEU A 172 -17.33 20.36 11.63
CA LEU A 172 -17.26 21.20 12.81
C LEU A 172 -17.12 20.33 14.06
N THR A 173 -16.12 20.62 14.89
CA THR A 173 -15.86 19.90 16.16
C THR A 173 -16.34 20.70 17.37
N LEU A 174 -16.43 20.04 18.52
CA LEU A 174 -16.86 20.70 19.76
C LEU A 174 -15.85 21.75 20.20
N ALA A 175 -14.55 21.49 20.11
CA ALA A 175 -13.54 22.47 20.54
C ALA A 175 -13.52 23.70 19.64
N GLN A 176 -13.61 23.51 18.32
CA GLN A 176 -13.67 24.62 17.38
C GLN A 176 -14.94 25.45 17.57
N PHE A 177 -16.09 24.78 17.75
CA PHE A 177 -17.33 25.48 18.05
C PHE A 177 -17.25 26.24 19.38
N ALA A 178 -16.71 25.63 20.46
CA ALA A 178 -16.54 26.27 21.76
C ALA A 178 -15.67 27.54 21.71
N ASN A 179 -14.60 27.52 20.89
CA ASN A 179 -13.68 28.64 20.71
C ASN A 179 -14.34 29.89 20.11
N LEU A 180 -15.47 29.74 19.41
CA LEU A 180 -16.25 30.88 18.90
C LEU A 180 -16.75 31.79 20.02
N GLY A 181 -17.03 31.22 21.20
CA GLY A 181 -17.48 31.98 22.36
C GLY A 181 -16.51 33.09 22.77
N ASN A 182 -15.22 32.94 22.46
CA ASN A 182 -14.15 33.89 22.82
C ASN A 182 -13.90 34.97 21.77
N GLN A 183 -14.57 34.90 20.62
CA GLN A 183 -14.37 35.85 19.53
C GLN A 183 -15.12 37.17 19.78
N PRO A 184 -14.63 38.31 19.23
CA PRO A 184 -15.35 39.58 19.23
C PRO A 184 -16.75 39.45 18.62
N ASP A 185 -17.70 40.26 19.08
CA ASP A 185 -19.13 40.15 18.72
C ASP A 185 -19.39 40.15 17.20
N ASP A 186 -18.69 41.00 16.45
CA ASP A 186 -18.87 41.10 15.00
C ASP A 186 -18.41 39.82 14.28
N LEU A 187 -17.22 39.32 14.63
CA LEU A 187 -16.65 38.11 14.06
C LEU A 187 -17.43 36.85 14.48
N PHE A 188 -17.88 36.81 15.73
CA PHE A 188 -18.74 35.76 16.27
C PHE A 188 -20.05 35.65 15.49
N ARG A 189 -20.70 36.79 15.18
CA ARG A 189 -21.92 36.82 14.38
C ARG A 189 -21.68 36.32 12.97
N GLN A 190 -20.69 36.87 12.27
CA GLN A 190 -20.35 36.49 10.90
C GLN A 190 -20.10 34.98 10.80
N GLN A 191 -19.35 34.42 11.75
CA GLN A 191 -19.05 32.99 11.75
C GLN A 191 -20.29 32.12 11.99
N LEU A 192 -21.23 32.54 12.83
CA LEU A 192 -22.49 31.82 13.03
C LEU A 192 -23.42 31.89 11.81
N GLU A 193 -23.46 33.03 11.13
CA GLU A 193 -24.20 33.16 9.86
C GLU A 193 -23.64 32.20 8.81
N GLU A 194 -22.31 32.14 8.67
CA GLU A 194 -21.63 31.19 7.79
C GLU A 194 -21.98 29.73 8.14
N ILE A 195 -21.95 29.35 9.42
CA ILE A 195 -22.32 27.99 9.85
C ILE A 195 -23.77 27.67 9.46
N VAL A 196 -24.72 28.56 9.75
CA VAL A 196 -26.15 28.34 9.46
C VAL A 196 -26.38 28.21 7.95
N GLU A 197 -25.79 29.08 7.15
CA GLU A 197 -25.96 29.09 5.71
C GLU A 197 -25.42 27.80 5.06
N TYR A 198 -24.17 27.44 5.36
CA TYR A 198 -23.53 26.30 4.72
C TYR A 198 -23.94 24.95 5.34
N ALA A 199 -24.45 24.92 6.58
CA ALA A 199 -25.08 23.72 7.15
C ALA A 199 -26.35 23.30 6.40
N ALA A 200 -27.04 24.23 5.74
CA ALA A 200 -28.24 23.92 4.94
C ALA A 200 -27.92 23.46 3.51
N ARG A 201 -26.67 23.65 3.04
CA ARG A 201 -26.27 23.41 1.65
C ARG A 201 -25.66 22.02 1.45
N ARG A 202 -25.71 21.56 0.20
CA ARG A 202 -25.04 20.36 -0.28
C ARG A 202 -24.11 20.73 -1.43
N ASN A 203 -23.00 19.99 -1.55
CA ASN A 203 -22.06 20.13 -2.65
C ASN A 203 -22.51 19.32 -3.89
N ARG A 204 -21.73 19.42 -4.98
CA ARG A 204 -22.02 18.77 -6.28
C ARG A 204 -22.25 17.26 -6.20
N PHE A 205 -21.62 16.59 -5.23
CA PHE A 205 -21.74 15.15 -5.02
C PHE A 205 -22.79 14.80 -3.96
N TRP A 206 -23.72 15.73 -3.68
CA TRP A 206 -24.83 15.59 -2.74
C TRP A 206 -24.43 15.40 -1.27
N TYR A 207 -23.15 15.57 -0.92
CA TYR A 207 -22.71 15.60 0.47
C TYR A 207 -23.01 16.97 1.11
N PRO A 208 -23.23 17.04 2.44
CA PRO A 208 -23.39 18.32 3.12
C PRO A 208 -22.11 19.17 3.02
N GLU A 209 -22.28 20.49 2.87
CA GLU A 209 -21.14 21.44 2.88
C GLU A 209 -20.51 21.55 4.27
N ILE A 210 -21.33 21.61 5.33
CA ILE A 210 -20.91 21.49 6.74
C ILE A 210 -21.62 20.31 7.41
N ASP A 211 -20.89 19.52 8.17
CA ASP A 211 -21.44 18.46 9.04
C ASP A 211 -20.76 18.44 10.43
N ILE A 212 -21.33 17.68 11.36
CA ILE A 212 -20.87 17.60 12.74
C ILE A 212 -19.94 16.39 12.92
N PHE A 213 -18.81 16.61 13.60
CA PHE A 213 -17.95 15.53 14.06
C PHE A 213 -18.27 15.14 15.53
N PRO A 214 -18.28 13.83 15.87
CA PRO A 214 -18.11 12.68 14.98
C PRO A 214 -19.37 12.38 14.16
N THR A 215 -19.19 11.76 12.98
CA THR A 215 -20.31 11.28 12.16
C THR A 215 -21.19 10.32 12.96
N GLY A 216 -22.51 10.50 12.89
CA GLY A 216 -23.48 9.71 13.67
C GLY A 216 -23.69 10.21 15.11
N CYS A 217 -23.15 11.38 15.48
CA CYS A 217 -23.50 12.05 16.72
C CYS A 217 -25.01 12.39 16.77
N ALA A 218 -25.59 12.36 17.97
CA ALA A 218 -26.97 12.78 18.19
C ALA A 218 -27.17 14.30 17.94
N PHE A 219 -26.12 15.10 18.08
CA PHE A 219 -26.13 16.51 17.67
C PHE A 219 -25.81 16.57 16.17
N THR A 220 -26.77 17.06 15.37
CA THR A 220 -26.66 17.11 13.91
C THR A 220 -26.72 18.55 13.41
N ARG A 221 -26.33 18.77 12.14
CA ARG A 221 -26.39 20.09 11.50
C ARG A 221 -27.79 20.74 11.51
N GLN A 222 -28.85 19.94 11.66
CA GLN A 222 -30.23 20.44 11.78
C GLN A 222 -30.43 21.31 13.03
N ALA A 223 -29.59 21.16 14.05
CA ALA A 223 -29.61 22.02 15.23
C ALA A 223 -29.41 23.51 14.91
N PHE A 224 -28.81 23.83 13.75
CA PHE A 224 -28.60 25.21 13.31
C PHE A 224 -29.77 25.79 12.51
N GLU A 225 -30.70 24.98 11.99
CA GLU A 225 -31.79 25.44 11.12
C GLU A 225 -32.72 26.45 11.81
N ALA A 226 -32.88 26.33 13.14
CA ALA A 226 -33.70 27.23 13.94
C ALA A 226 -32.97 28.52 14.39
N LEU A 227 -31.67 28.66 14.10
CA LEU A 227 -30.86 29.78 14.56
C LEU A 227 -30.93 30.95 13.57
N ASN A 228 -31.70 31.99 13.89
CA ASN A 228 -31.73 33.24 13.10
C ASN A 228 -30.52 34.14 13.44
N ALA A 229 -29.33 33.71 13.03
CA ALA A 229 -28.07 34.38 13.36
C ALA A 229 -28.03 35.84 12.89
N ALA A 230 -28.61 36.15 11.73
CA ALA A 230 -28.62 37.49 11.14
C ALA A 230 -29.40 38.53 11.96
N ASN A 231 -30.56 38.15 12.50
CA ASN A 231 -31.50 39.12 13.07
C ASN A 231 -31.55 39.13 14.60
N LEU A 232 -30.93 38.17 15.29
CA LEU A 232 -30.94 38.12 16.75
C LEU A 232 -30.06 39.21 17.36
N PRO A 233 -30.50 39.90 18.44
CA PRO A 233 -29.63 40.75 19.25
C PRO A 233 -28.45 39.94 19.79
N ILE A 234 -27.26 40.55 19.90
CA ILE A 234 -26.02 39.82 20.20
C ILE A 234 -26.06 39.05 21.53
N SER A 235 -26.71 39.60 22.56
CA SER A 235 -26.90 38.94 23.85
C SER A 235 -27.78 37.68 23.74
N ALA A 236 -28.86 37.75 22.96
CA ALA A 236 -29.74 36.62 22.69
C ALA A 236 -29.06 35.56 21.81
N LEU A 237 -28.27 35.99 20.82
CA LEU A 237 -27.47 35.11 19.97
C LEU A 237 -26.44 34.32 20.79
N ARG A 238 -25.71 34.99 21.70
CA ARG A 238 -24.76 34.33 22.61
C ARG A 238 -25.46 33.37 23.58
N ALA A 239 -26.67 33.68 24.05
CA ALA A 239 -27.45 32.77 24.89
C ALA A 239 -27.91 31.52 24.12
N ALA A 240 -28.41 31.68 22.89
CA ALA A 240 -28.78 30.58 22.02
C ALA A 240 -27.56 29.69 21.67
N TYR A 241 -26.42 30.31 21.35
CA TYR A 241 -25.15 29.62 21.13
C TYR A 241 -24.71 28.78 22.34
N ARG A 242 -24.79 29.31 23.56
CA ARG A 242 -24.44 28.54 24.78
C ARG A 242 -25.31 27.30 24.94
N LYS A 243 -26.62 27.42 24.67
CA LYS A 243 -27.54 26.28 24.70
C LYS A 243 -27.17 25.20 23.66
N LEU A 244 -26.81 25.62 22.44
CA LEU A 244 -26.33 24.71 21.41
C LEU A 244 -25.02 24.03 21.81
N LEU A 245 -24.07 24.79 22.36
CA LEU A 245 -22.78 24.29 22.82
C LEU A 245 -22.94 23.24 23.93
N ASP A 246 -23.81 23.49 24.91
CA ASP A 246 -24.07 22.55 25.99
C ASP A 246 -24.75 21.27 25.46
N THR A 247 -25.65 21.40 24.49
CA THR A 247 -26.29 20.26 23.83
C THR A 247 -25.27 19.43 23.05
N PHE A 248 -24.36 20.07 22.31
CA PHE A 248 -23.31 19.41 21.56
C PHE A 248 -22.34 18.68 22.51
N ARG A 249 -21.92 19.32 23.61
CA ARG A 249 -21.07 18.71 24.64
C ARG A 249 -21.72 17.48 25.28
N ALA A 250 -23.03 17.53 25.54
CA ALA A 250 -23.77 16.41 26.13
C ALA A 250 -23.91 15.23 25.15
N ALA A 251 -23.96 15.50 23.85
CA ALA A 251 -24.09 14.47 22.81
C ALA A 251 -22.77 13.75 22.48
N LEU A 252 -21.61 14.30 22.85
CA LEU A 252 -20.31 13.67 22.59
C LEU A 252 -19.98 12.54 23.60
N PRO A 253 -19.57 11.35 23.12
CA PRO A 253 -19.00 10.29 23.95
C PRO A 253 -17.79 10.79 24.76
N ALA A 254 -17.60 10.26 25.96
CA ALA A 254 -16.55 10.73 26.87
C ALA A 254 -15.14 10.59 26.28
N GLU A 255 -14.91 9.54 25.49
CA GLU A 255 -13.62 9.20 24.88
C GLU A 255 -13.21 10.21 23.79
N LEU A 256 -14.16 10.99 23.25
CA LEU A 256 -13.92 11.95 22.17
C LEU A 256 -13.95 13.42 22.62
N ARG A 257 -14.15 13.69 23.92
CA ARG A 257 -14.21 15.06 24.45
C ARG A 257 -12.84 15.74 24.49
N ASP A 258 -11.77 14.96 24.64
CA ASP A 258 -10.41 15.44 24.45
C ASP A 258 -10.09 15.42 22.95
N GLU A 259 -10.19 16.59 22.30
CA GLU A 259 -9.90 16.77 20.87
C GLU A 259 -8.41 17.04 20.60
N SER A 260 -7.51 16.64 21.51
CA SER A 260 -6.06 16.71 21.28
C SER A 260 -5.57 15.61 20.34
N ASP A 261 -4.48 15.88 19.62
CA ASP A 261 -3.81 14.91 18.76
C ASP A 261 -3.10 13.78 19.54
N ALA A 262 -2.95 13.95 20.86
CA ALA A 262 -2.50 12.95 21.80
C ALA A 262 -3.58 11.89 22.10
N ASN A 263 -4.87 12.24 21.96
CA ASN A 263 -5.97 11.29 22.09
C ASN A 263 -6.02 10.36 20.87
N ILE A 264 -5.67 9.09 21.08
CA ILE A 264 -5.60 8.07 20.02
C ILE A 264 -6.97 7.83 19.38
N GLU A 265 -8.04 7.74 20.19
CA GLU A 265 -9.38 7.45 19.68
C GLU A 265 -9.91 8.61 18.84
N TRP A 266 -9.72 9.84 19.30
CA TRP A 266 -10.09 11.04 18.55
C TRP A 266 -9.28 11.17 17.25
N ARG A 267 -7.94 11.00 17.31
CA ARG A 267 -7.07 11.09 16.12
C ARG A 267 -7.47 10.07 15.07
N ASN A 268 -7.71 8.82 15.46
CA ASN A 268 -8.09 7.76 14.53
C ASN A 268 -9.45 8.04 13.91
N ARG A 269 -10.46 8.45 14.70
CA ARG A 269 -11.78 8.81 14.18
C ARG A 269 -11.78 10.06 13.31
N MET A 270 -10.97 11.06 13.64
CA MET A 270 -10.83 12.26 12.82
C MET A 270 -10.15 11.94 11.48
N CYS A 271 -9.06 11.17 11.48
CA CYS A 271 -8.43 10.71 10.23
C CYS A 271 -9.41 9.88 9.39
N SER A 272 -10.14 8.98 10.03
CA SER A 272 -11.23 8.20 9.46
C SER A 272 -12.29 9.09 8.79
N ALA A 273 -12.77 10.12 9.50
CA ALA A 273 -13.76 11.05 8.99
C ALA A 273 -13.21 11.91 7.83
N LEU A 274 -11.94 12.31 7.87
CA LEU A 274 -11.31 13.11 6.81
C LEU A 274 -10.95 12.32 5.55
N THR A 275 -10.87 11.00 5.66
CA THR A 275 -10.50 10.10 4.56
C THR A 275 -11.67 9.25 4.03
N GLN A 276 -12.85 9.32 4.67
CA GLN A 276 -14.00 8.41 4.46
C GLN A 276 -13.67 6.93 4.68
N GLN A 277 -13.01 6.59 5.78
CA GLN A 277 -12.96 5.21 6.25
C GLN A 277 -13.55 5.13 7.63
N PRO A 278 -14.74 4.57 7.89
CA PRO A 278 -15.01 4.06 9.23
C PRO A 278 -13.92 3.02 9.53
N ASN A 279 -13.14 3.26 10.60
CA ASN A 279 -12.16 2.35 11.19
C ASN A 279 -11.95 1.01 10.44
N ALA A 280 -10.86 0.89 9.67
CA ALA A 280 -10.11 -0.35 9.49
C ALA A 280 -10.79 -1.63 8.95
N VAL A 281 -11.95 -1.60 8.27
CA VAL A 281 -12.59 -2.85 7.80
C VAL A 281 -12.66 -3.07 6.27
N ASP A 282 -12.74 -2.05 5.41
CA ASP A 282 -12.84 -2.31 3.94
C ASP A 282 -11.51 -2.13 3.19
N ALA A 283 -10.43 -2.64 3.77
CA ALA A 283 -9.17 -2.73 3.06
C ALA A 283 -9.04 -4.03 2.22
N GLU A 284 -10.04 -4.92 2.29
CA GLU A 284 -10.18 -6.09 1.39
C GLU A 284 -10.46 -5.69 -0.07
N GLU A 285 -10.97 -4.47 -0.34
CA GLU A 285 -11.28 -4.00 -1.71
C GLU A 285 -10.16 -3.19 -2.40
N LEU A 286 -9.10 -2.80 -1.67
CA LEU A 286 -8.15 -1.81 -2.18
C LEU A 286 -7.28 -2.33 -3.33
N ILE A 287 -7.01 -3.65 -3.38
CA ILE A 287 -6.58 -4.42 -4.56
C ILE A 287 -7.06 -5.84 -4.31
N GLN A 288 -7.92 -6.39 -5.20
CA GLN A 288 -8.30 -7.80 -5.12
C GLN A 288 -7.03 -8.64 -4.95
N ASP A 289 -6.99 -9.44 -3.89
CA ASP A 289 -5.95 -10.40 -3.55
C ASP A 289 -4.74 -9.89 -2.73
N ILE A 290 -4.55 -8.58 -2.49
CA ILE A 290 -3.43 -8.05 -1.66
C ILE A 290 -3.92 -7.64 -0.26
N SER A 291 -3.20 -8.05 0.80
CA SER A 291 -3.54 -7.62 2.16
C SER A 291 -3.34 -6.11 2.39
N PRO A 292 -4.18 -5.47 3.22
CA PRO A 292 -4.07 -4.04 3.56
C PRO A 292 -2.70 -3.61 4.08
N GLU A 293 -2.09 -4.44 4.91
CA GLU A 293 -0.76 -4.24 5.49
C GLU A 293 0.31 -4.25 4.39
N PHE A 294 0.19 -5.18 3.43
CA PHE A 294 1.15 -5.31 2.34
C PHE A 294 1.00 -4.17 1.35
N TYR A 295 -0.23 -3.77 1.02
CA TYR A 295 -0.50 -2.62 0.16
C TYR A 295 0.17 -1.34 0.69
N ARG A 296 0.11 -1.10 2.00
CA ARG A 296 0.75 0.04 2.66
C ARG A 296 2.27 0.10 2.51
N GLN A 297 2.93 -1.03 2.23
CA GLN A 297 4.37 -1.08 2.01
C GLN A 297 4.78 -0.87 0.55
N ILE A 298 3.82 -0.84 -0.37
CA ILE A 298 4.10 -0.69 -1.79
C ILE A 298 4.26 0.79 -2.11
N GLU A 299 5.45 1.13 -2.55
CA GLU A 299 5.73 2.39 -3.19
C GLU A 299 5.58 2.25 -4.71
N TRP A 300 4.38 2.53 -5.22
CA TRP A 300 4.13 2.58 -6.66
C TRP A 300 5.01 3.64 -7.33
N LEU A 301 5.62 3.29 -8.46
CA LEU A 301 6.56 4.10 -9.21
C LEU A 301 5.92 4.59 -10.52
N PRO A 302 6.42 5.70 -11.11
CA PRO A 302 5.99 6.15 -12.43
C PRO A 302 6.09 5.02 -13.45
N GLY A 303 4.96 4.76 -14.10
CA GLY A 303 4.79 3.64 -15.01
C GLY A 303 4.82 4.06 -16.47
N CYS A 304 3.90 3.48 -17.22
CA CYS A 304 3.66 3.81 -18.62
C CYS A 304 2.18 3.62 -18.96
N ARG A 305 1.73 4.29 -20.02
CA ARG A 305 0.46 4.00 -20.67
C ARG A 305 0.71 3.26 -21.99
N ILE A 306 -0.21 2.37 -22.34
CA ILE A 306 -0.19 1.64 -23.61
C ILE A 306 -1.41 2.08 -24.41
N VAL A 307 -1.21 2.89 -25.44
CA VAL A 307 -2.31 3.47 -26.22
C VAL A 307 -2.18 3.00 -27.67
N LYS A 308 -3.16 2.24 -28.16
CA LYS A 308 -3.17 1.68 -29.53
C LYS A 308 -1.87 0.92 -29.89
N GLY A 309 -1.26 0.26 -28.92
CA GLY A 309 0.01 -0.47 -29.08
C GLY A 309 1.27 0.38 -28.95
N GLU A 310 1.14 1.69 -28.76
CA GLU A 310 2.27 2.58 -28.45
C GLU A 310 2.54 2.60 -26.95
N LEU A 311 3.79 2.42 -26.58
CA LEU A 311 4.28 2.55 -25.21
C LEU A 311 4.70 3.99 -24.93
N ILE A 312 4.03 4.64 -23.98
CA ILE A 312 4.35 6.00 -23.58
C ILE A 312 4.71 5.99 -22.09
N PHE A 313 5.99 6.24 -21.78
CA PHE A 313 6.44 6.36 -20.39
C PHE A 313 5.93 7.64 -19.75
N ASP A 314 5.90 7.63 -18.42
CA ASP A 314 5.54 8.82 -17.67
C ASP A 314 6.54 9.96 -17.93
N PRO A 315 6.07 11.19 -18.27
CA PRO A 315 6.94 12.32 -18.56
C PRO A 315 7.80 12.76 -17.36
N VAL A 316 7.43 12.39 -16.13
CA VAL A 316 8.24 12.67 -14.94
C VAL A 316 9.63 12.01 -15.02
N CYS A 317 9.75 10.90 -15.77
CA CYS A 317 11.04 10.26 -16.01
C CYS A 317 11.96 11.13 -16.87
N ASP A 318 11.41 11.83 -17.87
CA ASP A 318 12.15 12.76 -18.71
C ASP A 318 12.54 14.02 -17.91
N GLU A 319 11.68 14.48 -17.00
CA GLU A 319 12.02 15.55 -16.05
C GLU A 319 13.23 15.18 -15.18
N SER A 320 13.35 13.91 -14.78
CA SER A 320 14.48 13.42 -13.96
C SER A 320 15.82 13.53 -14.67
N ASP A 321 15.83 13.34 -15.99
CA ASP A 321 17.04 13.46 -16.82
C ASP A 321 17.48 14.93 -16.93
N VAL A 322 16.52 15.86 -16.98
CA VAL A 322 16.78 17.31 -17.03
C VAL A 322 17.24 17.84 -15.67
N PHE A 323 16.56 17.46 -14.58
CA PHE A 323 16.84 17.91 -13.22
C PHE A 323 17.65 16.88 -12.43
N SER A 324 18.83 16.54 -12.95
CA SER A 324 19.65 15.45 -12.40
C SER A 324 20.18 15.67 -10.98
N GLU A 325 20.04 16.85 -10.39
CA GLU A 325 20.44 17.10 -8.98
C GLU A 325 19.32 16.84 -7.97
N ASP A 326 18.07 16.65 -8.45
CA ASP A 326 16.91 16.40 -7.60
C ASP A 326 16.88 14.94 -7.12
N ILE A 327 17.28 14.72 -5.87
CA ILE A 327 17.41 13.40 -5.26
C ILE A 327 16.04 12.71 -5.15
N ASP A 328 14.98 13.45 -4.82
CA ASP A 328 13.64 12.90 -4.65
C ASP A 328 13.08 12.43 -6.00
N LEU A 329 13.33 13.21 -7.06
CA LEU A 329 12.93 12.85 -8.42
C LEU A 329 13.68 11.63 -8.94
N LYS A 330 14.98 11.53 -8.66
CA LYS A 330 15.79 10.32 -8.97
C LYS A 330 15.32 9.09 -8.22
N ALA A 331 14.94 9.24 -6.95
CA ALA A 331 14.43 8.14 -6.14
C ALA A 331 13.07 7.63 -6.66
N LEU A 332 12.23 8.54 -7.17
CA LEU A 332 10.93 8.24 -7.77
C LEU A 332 11.09 7.56 -9.14
N CYS A 333 12.00 8.04 -9.99
CA CYS A 333 12.22 7.54 -11.35
C CYS A 333 13.26 6.41 -11.39
N ASP A 334 13.00 5.32 -10.66
CA ASP A 334 13.92 4.18 -10.61
C ASP A 334 14.12 3.56 -12.02
N PRO A 335 15.35 3.57 -12.59
CA PRO A 335 15.62 3.03 -13.91
C PRO A 335 15.26 1.55 -14.06
N ARG A 336 15.25 0.79 -12.96
CA ARG A 336 14.88 -0.63 -12.98
C ARG A 336 13.42 -0.83 -13.33
N ALA A 337 12.52 0.07 -12.91
CA ALA A 337 11.10 -0.03 -13.23
C ALA A 337 10.88 0.03 -14.75
N LYS A 338 11.50 1.03 -15.41
CA LYS A 338 11.48 1.17 -16.88
C LYS A 338 11.99 -0.09 -17.59
N ALA A 339 13.12 -0.63 -17.13
CA ALA A 339 13.71 -1.84 -17.72
C ALA A 339 12.84 -3.10 -17.52
N VAL A 340 12.17 -3.23 -16.37
CA VAL A 340 11.22 -4.32 -16.11
C VAL A 340 9.98 -4.20 -16.99
N ILE A 341 9.39 -3.00 -17.14
CA ILE A 341 8.26 -2.75 -18.06
C ILE A 341 8.61 -3.23 -19.48
N PHE A 342 9.81 -2.88 -19.96
CA PHE A 342 10.28 -3.33 -21.27
C PHE A 342 10.42 -4.85 -21.39
N ASN A 343 10.81 -5.56 -20.33
CA ASN A 343 10.86 -7.01 -20.36
C ASN A 343 9.46 -7.63 -20.48
N TYR A 344 8.48 -7.09 -19.76
CA TYR A 344 7.09 -7.56 -19.86
C TYR A 344 6.53 -7.32 -21.28
N LEU A 345 6.78 -6.17 -21.89
CA LEU A 345 6.32 -5.91 -23.26
C LEU A 345 6.96 -6.85 -24.31
N ARG A 346 8.13 -7.43 -24.02
CA ARG A 346 8.75 -8.44 -24.89
C ARG A 346 8.17 -9.84 -24.69
N GLU A 347 7.69 -10.14 -23.48
CA GLU A 347 7.13 -11.45 -23.14
C GLU A 347 5.63 -11.55 -23.49
N TYR A 348 4.89 -10.46 -23.30
CA TYR A 348 3.44 -10.42 -23.46
C TYR A 348 3.06 -9.70 -24.77
N ASN A 349 2.21 -10.35 -25.58
CA ASN A 349 1.76 -9.77 -26.85
C ASN A 349 0.66 -8.72 -26.70
N THR A 350 -0.16 -8.82 -25.64
CA THR A 350 -1.38 -8.01 -25.49
C THR A 350 -1.54 -7.52 -24.04
N ILE A 351 -0.70 -6.59 -23.59
CA ILE A 351 -0.86 -5.92 -22.29
C ILE A 351 -1.85 -4.77 -22.43
N GLU A 352 -2.90 -4.76 -21.60
CA GLU A 352 -3.79 -3.61 -21.43
C GLU A 352 -3.14 -2.54 -20.54
N TYR A 353 -2.63 -2.94 -19.38
CA TYR A 353 -1.90 -2.05 -18.49
C TYR A 353 -0.85 -2.78 -17.65
N ILE A 354 0.14 -2.02 -17.17
CA ILE A 354 1.18 -2.48 -16.25
C ILE A 354 1.51 -1.39 -15.23
N ASN A 355 1.55 -1.78 -13.95
CA ASN A 355 1.97 -0.92 -12.85
C ASN A 355 3.10 -1.60 -12.08
N ILE A 356 4.10 -0.84 -11.66
CA ILE A 356 5.25 -1.35 -10.89
C ILE A 356 5.35 -0.59 -9.57
N GLY A 357 5.57 -1.33 -8.48
CA GLY A 357 5.87 -0.76 -7.18
C GLY A 357 7.13 -1.36 -6.57
N ARG A 358 7.82 -0.56 -5.75
CA ARG A 358 8.93 -0.98 -4.90
C ARG A 358 8.40 -1.33 -3.51
N ILE A 359 8.90 -2.41 -2.91
CA ILE A 359 8.55 -2.78 -1.54
C ILE A 359 9.69 -2.32 -0.63
N GLY A 360 9.46 -1.23 0.12
CA GLY A 360 10.50 -0.55 0.92
C GLY A 360 10.88 -1.27 2.21
N HIS A 361 9.94 -1.99 2.84
CA HIS A 361 10.16 -2.66 4.12
C HIS A 361 9.71 -4.14 4.06
N SER A 362 10.26 -4.99 4.94
CA SER A 362 9.70 -6.34 5.14
C SER A 362 8.49 -6.25 6.06
N LEU A 363 7.45 -7.03 5.82
CA LEU A 363 6.45 -7.35 6.86
C LEU A 363 6.89 -8.50 7.78
N SER A 364 7.96 -9.22 7.44
CA SER A 364 8.49 -10.30 8.28
C SER A 364 8.93 -9.75 9.64
N THR A 365 8.73 -10.51 10.70
CA THR A 365 9.17 -10.18 12.07
C THR A 365 10.69 -10.11 12.28
N ARG A 366 11.47 -10.47 11.24
CA ARG A 366 12.95 -10.50 11.26
C ARG A 366 13.56 -9.09 11.39
N ALA A 367 14.70 -9.01 12.06
CA ALA A 367 15.49 -7.79 12.12
C ALA A 367 15.94 -7.34 10.71
N PRO A 368 15.98 -6.03 10.43
CA PRO A 368 16.42 -5.51 9.13
C PRO A 368 17.89 -5.88 8.86
N VAL A 369 18.15 -6.49 7.70
CA VAL A 369 19.49 -6.90 7.26
C VAL A 369 20.17 -5.73 6.53
N SER A 370 21.46 -5.49 6.75
CA SER A 370 22.18 -4.30 6.25
C SER A 370 22.28 -4.19 4.72
N HIS A 371 22.00 -5.27 3.97
CA HIS A 371 21.99 -5.28 2.50
C HIS A 371 20.85 -6.17 1.99
N ARG A 372 19.66 -5.58 1.84
CA ARG A 372 18.51 -6.27 1.27
C ARG A 372 18.42 -5.97 -0.21
N ALA A 373 18.43 -7.01 -1.04
CA ALA A 373 18.18 -6.86 -2.46
C ALA A 373 16.78 -6.26 -2.67
N PRO A 374 16.64 -5.31 -3.61
CA PRO A 374 15.37 -4.63 -3.84
C PRO A 374 14.31 -5.63 -4.30
N VAL A 375 13.09 -5.41 -3.81
CA VAL A 375 11.92 -6.21 -4.16
C VAL A 375 10.91 -5.31 -4.83
N TYR A 376 10.38 -5.75 -5.94
CA TYR A 376 9.33 -5.06 -6.68
C TYR A 376 8.09 -5.92 -6.76
N ILE A 377 6.95 -5.27 -6.90
CA ILE A 377 5.69 -5.87 -7.30
C ILE A 377 5.32 -5.35 -8.69
N VAL A 378 4.84 -6.24 -9.54
CA VAL A 378 4.30 -5.90 -10.85
C VAL A 378 2.84 -6.31 -10.87
N GLN A 379 1.98 -5.39 -11.25
CA GLN A 379 0.58 -5.65 -11.58
C GLN A 379 0.43 -5.51 -13.09
N VAL A 380 0.15 -6.62 -13.77
CA VAL A 380 0.01 -6.66 -15.22
C VAL A 380 -1.35 -7.19 -15.60
N LYS A 381 -2.00 -6.53 -16.56
CA LYS A 381 -3.27 -6.97 -17.13
C LYS A 381 -3.09 -7.27 -18.60
N GLU A 382 -3.39 -8.50 -18.98
CA GLU A 382 -3.47 -8.90 -20.40
C GLU A 382 -4.88 -8.75 -20.95
N ALA A 383 -4.96 -8.51 -22.25
CA ALA A 383 -6.20 -8.46 -22.99
C ALA A 383 -6.99 -9.77 -22.86
N GLY A 384 -8.27 -9.66 -22.52
CA GLY A 384 -9.18 -10.80 -22.40
C GLY A 384 -9.08 -11.60 -21.09
N LYS A 385 -8.11 -11.33 -20.20
CA LYS A 385 -8.18 -11.81 -18.82
C LYS A 385 -9.25 -11.02 -18.06
N THR A 386 -9.88 -11.60 -17.04
CA THR A 386 -10.86 -10.90 -16.20
C THR A 386 -10.20 -10.12 -15.07
N LYS A 387 -9.07 -10.60 -14.54
CA LYS A 387 -8.30 -9.96 -13.47
C LYS A 387 -6.83 -9.72 -13.88
N PRO A 388 -6.14 -8.74 -13.27
CA PRO A 388 -4.70 -8.57 -13.44
C PRO A 388 -3.93 -9.67 -12.70
N ASP A 389 -2.74 -10.03 -13.20
CA ASP A 389 -1.79 -10.87 -12.51
C ASP A 389 -0.87 -10.01 -11.63
N LEU A 390 -0.61 -10.51 -10.41
CA LEU A 390 0.35 -9.92 -9.49
C LEU A 390 1.62 -10.77 -9.40
N ARG A 391 2.77 -10.12 -9.58
CA ARG A 391 4.09 -10.76 -9.57
C ARG A 391 5.00 -10.09 -8.56
N ILE A 392 5.79 -10.89 -7.85
CA ILE A 392 6.87 -10.41 -6.98
C ILE A 392 8.20 -10.66 -7.68
N LEU A 393 9.00 -9.61 -7.80
CA LEU A 393 10.33 -9.64 -8.38
C LEU A 393 11.34 -9.39 -7.27
N ARG A 394 12.22 -10.36 -7.00
CA ARG A 394 13.32 -10.21 -6.05
C ARG A 394 14.63 -10.17 -6.81
N PHE A 395 15.37 -9.07 -6.69
CA PHE A 395 16.71 -8.99 -7.27
C PHE A 395 17.68 -9.92 -6.55
N GLN A 396 18.67 -10.40 -7.31
CA GLN A 396 19.72 -11.23 -6.78
C GLN A 396 20.53 -10.48 -5.71
N LYS A 397 20.83 -11.17 -4.59
CA LYS A 397 21.63 -10.59 -3.50
C LYS A 397 23.11 -10.44 -3.84
N TRP A 398 23.67 -11.43 -4.54
CA TRP A 398 25.07 -11.49 -4.92
C TRP A 398 25.19 -11.41 -6.44
N GLY A 399 24.97 -10.23 -7.01
CA GLY A 399 25.05 -9.99 -8.44
C GLY A 399 26.43 -9.53 -8.88
N VAL A 400 26.54 -9.13 -10.16
CA VAL A 400 27.78 -8.63 -10.74
C VAL A 400 28.28 -7.41 -9.97
N LYS A 401 27.38 -6.50 -9.58
CA LYS A 401 27.74 -5.29 -8.83
C LYS A 401 28.42 -5.62 -7.51
N GLU A 402 27.83 -6.49 -6.70
CA GLU A 402 28.38 -6.84 -5.38
C GLU A 402 29.75 -7.51 -5.52
N HIS A 403 29.93 -8.37 -6.52
CA HIS A 403 31.23 -8.98 -6.79
C HIS A 403 32.28 -8.01 -7.31
N LEU A 404 31.90 -7.00 -8.10
CA LEU A 404 32.80 -5.91 -8.49
C LEU A 404 33.19 -5.04 -7.29
N ASP A 405 32.24 -4.75 -6.40
CA ASP A 405 32.47 -4.01 -5.15
C ASP A 405 33.42 -4.78 -4.19
N ASP A 406 33.40 -6.11 -4.23
CA ASP A 406 34.38 -6.99 -3.55
C ASP A 406 35.77 -7.01 -4.22
N GLY A 407 35.99 -6.20 -5.26
CA GLY A 407 37.27 -6.06 -5.96
C GLY A 407 37.56 -7.14 -7.01
N LYS A 408 36.58 -7.95 -7.40
CA LYS A 408 36.75 -8.94 -8.48
C LYS A 408 36.75 -8.25 -9.84
N ASP A 409 37.38 -8.89 -10.83
CA ASP A 409 37.28 -8.46 -12.23
C ASP A 409 35.91 -8.79 -12.83
N LEU A 410 35.58 -8.15 -13.96
CA LEU A 410 34.26 -8.27 -14.59
C LEU A 410 33.92 -9.71 -15.01
N LEU A 411 34.86 -10.46 -15.59
CA LEU A 411 34.58 -11.83 -16.04
C LEU A 411 34.23 -12.72 -14.85
N ARG A 412 35.06 -12.66 -13.80
CA ARG A 412 34.83 -13.41 -12.57
C ARG A 412 33.53 -13.00 -11.88
N ALA A 413 33.24 -11.71 -11.80
CA ALA A 413 32.00 -11.20 -11.22
C ALA A 413 30.75 -11.69 -11.96
N VAL A 414 30.80 -11.76 -13.29
CA VAL A 414 29.71 -12.32 -14.12
C VAL A 414 29.55 -13.81 -13.88
N MET A 415 30.64 -14.59 -13.90
CA MET A 415 30.57 -16.04 -13.68
C MET A 415 30.00 -16.39 -12.31
N GLU A 416 30.49 -15.76 -11.25
CA GLU A 416 30.02 -16.04 -9.88
C GLU A 416 28.55 -15.59 -9.67
N ALA A 417 28.11 -14.51 -10.31
CA ALA A 417 26.70 -14.11 -10.29
C ALA A 417 25.80 -15.13 -11.02
N MET A 418 26.26 -15.72 -12.12
CA MET A 418 25.53 -16.78 -12.82
C MET A 418 25.49 -18.08 -11.99
N ASP A 419 26.61 -18.47 -11.37
CA ASP A 419 26.67 -19.62 -10.47
C ASP A 419 25.72 -19.47 -9.28
N TYR A 420 25.60 -18.25 -8.73
CA TYR A 420 24.62 -17.97 -7.68
C TYR A 420 23.17 -18.07 -8.19
N THR A 421 22.89 -17.68 -9.44
CA THR A 421 21.56 -17.85 -10.04
C THR A 421 21.20 -19.34 -10.11
N ASP A 422 22.11 -20.16 -10.65
CA ASP A 422 21.96 -21.61 -10.73
C ASP A 422 21.78 -22.23 -9.34
N TYR A 423 22.55 -21.79 -8.35
CA TYR A 423 22.41 -22.23 -6.97
C TYR A 423 21.01 -21.96 -6.42
N ILE A 424 20.40 -20.80 -6.68
CA ILE A 424 19.05 -20.47 -6.20
C ILE A 424 17.98 -21.35 -6.87
N LEU A 425 18.14 -21.65 -8.16
CA LEU A 425 17.24 -22.52 -8.91
C LEU A 425 17.36 -23.99 -8.46
N ASP A 426 18.58 -24.49 -8.31
CA ASP A 426 18.84 -25.84 -7.79
C ASP A 426 18.31 -25.98 -6.35
N ARG A 427 18.50 -24.96 -5.51
CA ARG A 427 17.93 -24.90 -4.16
C ARG A 427 16.41 -25.03 -4.20
N ARG A 428 15.75 -24.31 -5.11
CA ARG A 428 14.29 -24.39 -5.29
C ARG A 428 13.87 -25.81 -5.69
N LEU A 429 14.60 -26.40 -6.66
CA LEU A 429 14.35 -27.76 -7.12
C LEU A 429 14.48 -28.79 -5.98
N GLY A 430 15.52 -28.67 -5.15
CA GLY A 430 15.70 -29.52 -3.97
C GLY A 430 14.55 -29.40 -2.97
N CYS A 431 14.07 -28.18 -2.68
CA CYS A 431 12.90 -27.97 -1.84
C CYS A 431 11.65 -28.63 -2.42
N GLN A 432 11.38 -28.48 -3.72
CA GLN A 432 10.23 -29.12 -4.37
C GLN A 432 10.33 -30.64 -4.32
N GLN A 433 11.52 -31.21 -4.55
CA GLN A 433 11.75 -32.65 -4.51
C GLN A 433 11.48 -33.25 -3.11
N LEU A 434 11.72 -32.47 -2.04
CA LEU A 434 11.38 -32.85 -0.66
C LEU A 434 9.93 -32.53 -0.27
N GLY A 435 9.12 -32.05 -1.22
CA GLY A 435 7.70 -31.81 -1.02
C GLY A 435 7.36 -30.47 -0.37
N MET A 436 8.24 -29.47 -0.46
CA MET A 436 7.95 -28.11 0.00
C MET A 436 6.95 -27.45 -0.94
N ASN A 437 5.83 -26.96 -0.41
CA ASN A 437 4.79 -26.32 -1.20
C ASN A 437 5.19 -24.89 -1.58
N LEU A 438 5.85 -24.73 -2.74
CA LEU A 438 6.31 -23.46 -3.28
C LEU A 438 5.39 -22.98 -4.42
N PRO A 439 5.35 -21.67 -4.72
CA PRO A 439 4.69 -21.16 -5.91
C PRO A 439 5.09 -21.96 -7.16
N PRO A 440 4.15 -22.31 -8.04
CA PRO A 440 4.34 -23.33 -9.08
C PRO A 440 5.46 -22.99 -10.06
N ARG A 441 5.62 -21.70 -10.39
CA ARG A 441 6.64 -21.19 -11.32
C ARG A 441 7.50 -20.12 -10.65
N LEU A 442 8.80 -20.19 -10.92
CA LEU A 442 9.78 -19.13 -10.68
C LEU A 442 10.47 -18.85 -12.01
N ALA A 443 10.30 -17.65 -12.55
CA ALA A 443 10.99 -17.19 -13.75
C ALA A 443 12.24 -16.39 -13.36
N THR A 444 13.20 -16.32 -14.29
CA THR A 444 14.41 -15.49 -14.15
C THR A 444 14.40 -14.43 -15.23
N GLY A 445 14.48 -13.18 -14.84
CA GLY A 445 14.65 -12.05 -15.74
C GLY A 445 15.97 -11.33 -15.50
N ARG A 446 16.34 -10.48 -16.44
CA ARG A 446 17.54 -9.63 -16.32
C ARG A 446 17.27 -8.25 -16.87
N ILE A 447 17.89 -7.25 -16.27
CA ILE A 447 17.91 -5.88 -16.77
C ILE A 447 19.34 -5.38 -16.91
N ALA A 448 19.56 -4.46 -17.84
CA ALA A 448 20.85 -3.79 -17.97
C ALA A 448 20.90 -2.62 -16.99
N GLU A 449 21.98 -2.53 -16.23
CA GLU A 449 22.28 -1.42 -15.32
C GLU A 449 23.66 -0.84 -15.63
N THR A 450 23.88 0.38 -15.16
CA THR A 450 25.19 1.06 -15.21
C THR A 450 25.85 0.97 -13.85
N TYR A 451 27.09 0.49 -13.82
CA TYR A 451 27.84 0.31 -12.59
C TYR A 451 28.34 1.65 -12.06
N ASN A 452 27.88 2.03 -10.87
CA ASN A 452 28.29 3.24 -10.14
C ASN A 452 28.81 2.91 -8.74
N GLY A 453 29.39 1.72 -8.56
CA GLY A 453 29.87 1.22 -7.27
C GLY A 453 31.27 1.70 -6.88
N HIS A 454 31.88 1.01 -5.91
CA HIS A 454 33.15 1.41 -5.30
C HIS A 454 34.37 1.13 -6.20
N ASN A 455 34.28 0.17 -7.11
CA ASN A 455 35.36 -0.21 -8.00
C ASN A 455 35.50 0.77 -9.17
N GLU A 456 36.37 1.76 -9.01
CA GLU A 456 36.52 2.87 -9.95
C GLU A 456 36.85 2.42 -11.39
N ALA A 457 37.52 1.28 -11.55
CA ALA A 457 37.90 0.74 -12.86
C ALA A 457 36.70 0.38 -13.75
N TYR A 458 35.53 0.11 -13.15
CA TYR A 458 34.32 -0.30 -13.87
C TYR A 458 33.21 0.75 -13.81
N ARG A 459 33.46 1.94 -13.23
CA ARG A 459 32.46 3.01 -13.15
C ARG A 459 31.97 3.41 -14.55
N GLY A 460 30.66 3.42 -14.76
CA GLY A 460 30.03 3.66 -16.05
C GLY A 460 29.88 2.40 -16.94
N ALA A 461 30.45 1.26 -16.56
CA ALA A 461 30.29 0.02 -17.33
C ALA A 461 28.87 -0.53 -17.24
N ARG A 462 28.39 -1.12 -18.34
CA ARG A 462 27.09 -1.81 -18.36
C ARG A 462 27.23 -3.23 -17.83
N PHE A 463 26.29 -3.64 -16.97
CA PHE A 463 26.22 -5.01 -16.46
C PHE A 463 24.76 -5.50 -16.42
N TRP A 464 24.57 -6.80 -16.23
CA TRP A 464 23.25 -7.41 -16.10
C TRP A 464 22.93 -7.70 -14.64
N SER A 465 21.81 -7.15 -14.16
CA SER A 465 21.21 -7.53 -12.88
C SER A 465 20.11 -8.55 -13.11
N VAL A 466 20.18 -9.65 -12.36
CA VAL A 466 19.20 -10.74 -12.44
C VAL A 466 18.16 -10.56 -11.34
N TYR A 467 16.91 -10.85 -11.67
CA TYR A 467 15.81 -10.93 -10.71
C TYR A 467 15.04 -12.25 -10.87
N PHE A 468 14.49 -12.72 -9.77
CA PHE A 468 13.61 -13.88 -9.73
C PHE A 468 12.17 -13.40 -9.63
N GLU A 469 11.32 -13.88 -10.54
CA GLU A 469 9.92 -13.54 -10.61
C GLU A 469 9.05 -14.73 -10.21
N ARG A 470 8.06 -14.49 -9.34
CA ARG A 470 7.01 -15.45 -9.02
C ARG A 470 5.65 -14.78 -8.95
N ALA A 471 4.59 -15.59 -9.01
CA ALA A 471 3.26 -15.12 -8.62
C ALA A 471 3.25 -14.60 -7.17
N TYR A 472 2.49 -13.54 -6.93
CA TYR A 472 2.06 -13.19 -5.59
C TYR A 472 1.15 -14.31 -5.06
N VAL A 473 1.26 -14.62 -3.76
CA VAL A 473 0.44 -15.64 -3.12
C VAL A 473 -0.65 -14.91 -2.35
N SER A 474 -1.88 -14.98 -2.84
CA SER A 474 -3.02 -14.39 -2.14
C SER A 474 -3.37 -15.24 -0.92
N GLY A 475 -3.47 -14.61 0.24
CA GLY A 475 -3.76 -15.28 1.50
C GLY A 475 -3.28 -14.51 2.72
N CYS A 476 -3.35 -15.16 3.88
CA CYS A 476 -2.92 -14.60 5.15
C CYS A 476 -1.60 -15.22 5.58
N ALA A 477 -0.57 -14.40 5.79
CA ALA A 477 0.68 -14.85 6.40
C ALA A 477 0.43 -15.39 7.81
N THR A 478 1.04 -16.53 8.16
CA THR A 478 0.71 -17.26 9.39
C THR A 478 0.97 -16.43 10.65
N ASP A 479 2.00 -15.58 10.64
CA ASP A 479 2.35 -14.68 11.75
C ASP A 479 1.42 -13.46 11.89
N LYS A 480 0.54 -13.23 10.90
CA LYS A 480 -0.41 -12.10 10.85
C LYS A 480 -1.87 -12.51 11.05
N ILE A 481 -2.15 -13.77 11.38
CA ILE A 481 -3.52 -14.23 11.63
C ILE A 481 -4.08 -13.48 12.86
N MET A 482 -5.23 -12.83 12.68
CA MET A 482 -5.93 -12.10 13.72
C MET A 482 -6.38 -13.02 14.86
N SER A 483 -6.19 -12.59 16.11
CA SER A 483 -6.52 -13.40 17.28
C SER A 483 -7.97 -13.88 17.34
N ALA A 484 -8.91 -13.11 16.78
CA ALA A 484 -10.32 -13.48 16.71
C ALA A 484 -10.57 -14.78 15.91
N ARG A 485 -9.74 -15.10 14.90
CA ARG A 485 -9.88 -16.34 14.13
C ARG A 485 -9.55 -17.59 14.96
N TYR A 486 -8.73 -17.45 15.99
CA TYR A 486 -8.39 -18.56 16.88
C TYR A 486 -9.52 -18.97 17.82
N ALA A 487 -10.63 -18.22 17.86
CA ALA A 487 -11.84 -18.65 18.56
C ALA A 487 -12.54 -19.83 17.85
N ASP A 488 -12.35 -19.98 16.53
CA ASP A 488 -12.92 -21.07 15.75
C ASP A 488 -12.03 -22.32 15.84
N THR A 489 -12.57 -23.39 16.43
CA THR A 489 -11.86 -24.66 16.61
C THR A 489 -11.65 -25.40 15.30
N ALA A 490 -12.55 -25.26 14.32
CA ALA A 490 -12.39 -25.87 13.01
C ALA A 490 -11.24 -25.23 12.22
N PHE A 491 -11.15 -23.89 12.28
CA PHE A 491 -10.03 -23.13 11.74
C PHE A 491 -8.70 -23.60 12.36
N ASN A 492 -8.65 -23.69 13.70
CA ASN A 492 -7.46 -24.13 14.44
C ASN A 492 -7.02 -25.55 14.03
N CYS A 493 -7.95 -26.50 13.92
CA CYS A 493 -7.63 -27.88 13.54
C CYS A 493 -7.02 -27.99 12.13
N ARG A 494 -7.56 -27.25 11.15
CA ARG A 494 -6.99 -27.25 9.78
C ARG A 494 -5.64 -26.54 9.74
N LEU A 495 -5.52 -25.42 10.45
CA LEU A 495 -4.26 -24.68 10.57
C LEU A 495 -3.14 -25.54 11.18
N ALA A 496 -3.44 -26.29 12.25
CA ALA A 496 -2.47 -27.17 12.92
C ALA A 496 -1.86 -28.18 11.95
N ARG A 497 -2.70 -28.84 11.14
CA ARG A 497 -2.25 -29.82 10.15
C ARG A 497 -1.34 -29.20 9.11
N LEU A 498 -1.78 -28.10 8.50
CA LEU A 498 -1.01 -27.39 7.47
C LEU A 498 0.34 -26.89 7.99
N LEU A 499 0.38 -26.33 9.20
CA LEU A 499 1.63 -25.89 9.83
C LEU A 499 2.54 -27.08 10.17
N GLY A 500 2.00 -28.18 10.68
CA GLY A 500 2.78 -29.38 11.00
C GLY A 500 3.45 -29.98 9.76
N GLU A 501 2.69 -30.14 8.67
CA GLU A 501 3.21 -30.61 7.39
C GLU A 501 4.30 -29.69 6.82
N ALA A 502 4.07 -28.37 6.86
CA ALA A 502 5.04 -27.40 6.37
C ALA A 502 6.32 -27.36 7.24
N ALA A 503 6.16 -27.45 8.56
CA ALA A 503 7.26 -27.49 9.52
C ALA A 503 8.16 -28.70 9.30
N ALA A 504 7.60 -29.88 9.02
CA ALA A 504 8.37 -31.09 8.75
C ALA A 504 9.33 -30.90 7.57
N VAL A 505 8.83 -30.39 6.45
CA VAL A 505 9.66 -30.16 5.26
C VAL A 505 10.65 -29.02 5.48
N ASN A 506 10.25 -27.94 6.16
CA ASN A 506 11.12 -26.82 6.52
C ASN A 506 12.32 -27.30 7.39
N CYS A 507 12.05 -28.16 8.37
CA CYS A 507 13.03 -28.81 9.22
C CYS A 507 14.00 -29.68 8.41
N ILE A 508 13.49 -30.54 7.53
CA ILE A 508 14.32 -31.42 6.68
C ILE A 508 15.31 -30.59 5.84
N VAL A 509 14.83 -29.53 5.18
CA VAL A 509 15.71 -28.68 4.36
C VAL A 509 16.64 -27.79 5.19
N GLY A 510 16.48 -27.71 6.51
CA GLY A 510 17.32 -26.89 7.39
C GLY A 510 17.30 -25.41 7.05
N ARG A 511 16.10 -24.83 6.90
CA ARG A 511 15.91 -23.44 6.49
C ARG A 511 16.24 -22.47 7.62
N ALA A 512 17.26 -21.63 7.43
CA ALA A 512 17.71 -20.69 8.44
C ALA A 512 18.37 -19.43 7.86
N ASN A 513 18.41 -18.38 8.68
CA ASN A 513 19.12 -17.13 8.38
C ASN A 513 20.65 -17.30 8.54
N LEU A 514 21.40 -16.19 8.37
CA LEU A 514 22.86 -16.21 8.46
C LEU A 514 23.36 -16.49 9.89
N GLU A 515 22.56 -16.12 10.89
CA GLU A 515 22.78 -16.37 12.31
C GLU A 515 22.36 -17.78 12.74
N LEU A 516 21.99 -18.64 11.79
CA LEU A 516 21.52 -20.01 12.02
C LEU A 516 20.25 -20.09 12.88
N GLN A 517 19.40 -19.07 12.83
CA GLN A 517 18.05 -19.11 13.40
C GLN A 517 17.07 -19.65 12.36
N VAL A 518 16.18 -20.54 12.78
CA VAL A 518 15.15 -21.14 11.93
C VAL A 518 14.24 -20.07 11.32
N MET A 519 13.98 -20.21 10.02
CA MET A 519 13.04 -19.36 9.28
C MET A 519 11.73 -20.14 9.04
N PHE A 520 10.81 -20.06 10.00
CA PHE A 520 9.50 -20.68 9.91
C PHE A 520 8.47 -19.94 10.78
N ASP A 521 7.26 -19.78 10.25
CA ASP A 521 6.17 -19.04 10.87
C ASP A 521 6.55 -17.57 11.17
N ASP A 522 7.21 -16.94 10.19
CA ASP A 522 7.78 -15.59 10.29
C ASP A 522 7.36 -14.67 9.12
N GLY A 523 6.34 -15.10 8.38
CA GLY A 523 5.66 -14.35 7.32
C GLY A 523 5.86 -14.87 5.91
N ASP A 524 6.71 -15.88 5.71
CA ASP A 524 6.87 -16.51 4.39
C ASP A 524 5.85 -17.62 4.14
N GLU A 525 5.27 -18.22 5.19
CA GLU A 525 4.18 -19.19 5.12
C GLU A 525 2.83 -18.46 5.00
N VAL A 526 2.17 -18.63 3.84
CA VAL A 526 0.90 -17.97 3.52
C VAL A 526 -0.21 -19.00 3.43
N ILE A 527 -1.27 -18.80 4.21
CA ILE A 527 -2.47 -19.63 4.21
C ILE A 527 -3.45 -19.07 3.17
N VAL A 528 -3.91 -19.96 2.29
CA VAL A 528 -5.04 -19.72 1.40
C VAL A 528 -6.30 -20.28 2.06
N LEU A 529 -7.34 -19.46 2.13
CA LEU A 529 -8.63 -19.83 2.71
C LEU A 529 -9.58 -20.34 1.62
N ASP A 530 -10.43 -21.29 1.98
CA ASP A 530 -11.53 -21.74 1.14
C ASP A 530 -12.71 -20.74 1.17
N ALA A 531 -13.80 -21.08 0.46
CA ALA A 531 -15.01 -20.26 0.40
C ALA A 531 -15.70 -20.08 1.77
N ASP A 532 -15.48 -20.98 2.73
CA ASP A 532 -16.01 -20.90 4.09
C ASP A 532 -15.08 -20.09 5.03
N GLY A 533 -13.97 -19.57 4.51
CA GLY A 533 -12.97 -18.83 5.28
C GLY A 533 -12.07 -19.71 6.15
N LEU A 534 -12.01 -21.02 5.87
CA LEU A 534 -11.20 -21.99 6.59
C LEU A 534 -9.87 -22.26 5.86
N PRO A 535 -8.78 -22.62 6.57
CA PRO A 535 -7.51 -22.93 5.94
C PRO A 535 -7.61 -24.13 4.99
N GLU A 536 -7.21 -23.94 3.73
CA GLU A 536 -7.23 -24.98 2.70
C GLU A 536 -5.81 -25.39 2.29
N HIS A 537 -4.95 -24.40 2.04
CA HIS A 537 -3.58 -24.62 1.60
C HIS A 537 -2.60 -23.70 2.33
N LEU A 538 -1.37 -24.17 2.53
CA LEU A 538 -0.25 -23.35 3.00
C LEU A 538 0.86 -23.37 1.94
N ILE A 539 1.21 -22.19 1.45
CA ILE A 539 2.25 -21.99 0.44
C ILE A 539 3.41 -21.23 1.08
N ILE A 540 4.62 -21.75 0.91
CA ILE A 540 5.85 -21.08 1.34
C ILE A 540 6.28 -20.14 0.20
N SER A 541 6.08 -18.84 0.40
CA SER A 541 6.25 -17.83 -0.63
C SER A 541 7.71 -17.55 -1.00
N ASP A 542 8.68 -17.91 -0.15
CA ASP A 542 10.12 -17.71 -0.41
C ASP A 542 10.95 -18.86 0.18
N HIS A 543 11.82 -19.47 -0.60
CA HIS A 543 12.71 -20.57 -0.17
C HIS A 543 14.10 -20.10 0.28
N THR A 544 14.26 -18.81 0.57
CA THR A 544 15.50 -18.26 1.12
C THR A 544 15.86 -18.93 2.43
N GLY A 545 17.16 -19.20 2.61
CA GLY A 545 17.71 -19.87 3.79
C GLY A 545 17.64 -21.40 3.75
N SER A 546 16.99 -22.02 2.75
CA SER A 546 16.95 -23.48 2.64
C SER A 546 18.36 -24.04 2.40
N PHE A 547 18.63 -25.20 2.99
CA PHE A 547 19.91 -25.89 3.01
C PHE A 547 21.05 -25.11 3.68
N THR A 548 20.75 -24.03 4.43
CA THR A 548 21.77 -23.33 5.24
C THR A 548 22.32 -24.27 6.31
N GLN A 549 21.45 -25.02 6.99
CA GLN A 549 21.80 -25.96 8.05
C GLN A 549 21.70 -27.37 7.52
N TYR A 550 22.69 -27.78 6.73
CA TYR A 550 22.67 -29.06 6.04
C TYR A 550 23.38 -30.18 6.82
N ASP A 551 24.27 -29.83 7.76
CA ASP A 551 25.12 -30.74 8.53
C ASP A 551 24.81 -30.74 10.04
N ILE A 552 23.79 -30.00 10.47
CA ILE A 552 23.39 -29.86 11.87
C ILE A 552 22.31 -30.88 12.21
N ARG A 553 22.33 -31.44 13.43
CA ARG A 553 21.27 -32.35 13.91
C ARG A 553 19.93 -31.61 14.06
N LEU A 554 18.84 -32.21 13.60
CA LEU A 554 17.51 -31.57 13.54
C LEU A 554 16.96 -31.24 14.94
N GLU A 555 17.30 -32.05 15.93
CA GLU A 555 16.85 -31.92 17.32
C GLU A 555 17.34 -30.61 17.96
N ARG A 556 18.44 -30.02 17.45
CA ARG A 556 18.93 -28.71 17.92
C ARG A 556 17.86 -27.62 17.82
N ASP A 557 17.01 -27.72 16.80
CA ASP A 557 16.01 -26.71 16.48
C ASP A 557 14.60 -27.05 16.96
N ALA A 558 14.48 -28.10 17.79
CA ALA A 558 13.20 -28.56 18.30
C ALA A 558 12.37 -27.42 18.95
N ALA A 559 13.03 -26.56 19.73
CA ALA A 559 12.40 -25.40 20.35
C ALA A 559 11.80 -24.40 19.33
N ALA A 560 12.48 -24.18 18.21
CA ALA A 560 11.98 -23.26 17.18
C ALA A 560 10.70 -23.79 16.52
N TYR A 561 10.61 -25.11 16.30
CA TYR A 561 9.42 -25.77 15.76
C TYR A 561 8.29 -25.98 16.78
N ALA A 562 8.54 -25.78 18.09
CA ALA A 562 7.48 -25.65 19.10
C ALA A 562 6.89 -24.23 19.14
N GLY A 563 7.66 -23.22 18.73
CA GLY A 563 7.27 -21.81 18.71
C GLY A 563 5.93 -21.48 18.06
N PRO A 564 5.57 -22.05 16.88
CA PRO A 564 4.27 -21.82 16.24
C PRO A 564 3.07 -22.17 17.13
N VAL A 565 3.20 -23.21 17.95
CA VAL A 565 2.16 -23.61 18.92
C VAL A 565 2.16 -22.65 20.11
N ASN A 566 3.32 -22.46 20.75
CA ASN A 566 3.43 -21.66 21.98
C ASN A 566 2.92 -20.22 21.79
N ARG A 567 3.28 -19.57 20.67
CA ARG A 567 2.84 -18.19 20.37
C ARG A 567 1.32 -18.03 20.30
N ARG A 568 0.61 -19.09 19.91
CA ARG A 568 -0.84 -19.07 19.67
C ARG A 568 -1.67 -19.63 20.80
N ALA A 569 -1.08 -20.47 21.64
CA ALA A 569 -1.77 -21.19 22.71
C ALA A 569 -2.73 -20.31 23.55
N ARG A 570 -2.25 -19.13 23.99
CA ARG A 570 -3.05 -18.19 24.79
C ARG A 570 -4.29 -17.62 24.11
N HIS A 571 -4.41 -17.76 22.79
CA HIS A 571 -5.53 -17.25 22.00
C HIS A 571 -6.51 -18.34 21.58
N MET A 572 -6.18 -19.62 21.84
CA MET A 572 -6.96 -20.77 21.37
C MET A 572 -7.70 -21.43 22.55
N PRO A 573 -9.01 -21.71 22.42
CA PRO A 573 -9.73 -22.50 23.43
C PRO A 573 -9.33 -23.99 23.40
N ASN A 574 -8.76 -24.47 22.29
CA ASN A 574 -8.40 -25.86 22.04
C ASN A 574 -6.88 -26.05 21.79
N ALA A 575 -6.03 -25.32 22.52
CA ALA A 575 -4.59 -25.31 22.30
C ALA A 575 -3.94 -26.70 22.38
N ASP A 576 -4.41 -27.57 23.29
CA ASP A 576 -3.91 -28.95 23.45
C ASP A 576 -4.19 -29.81 22.20
N ALA A 577 -5.40 -29.69 21.66
CA ALA A 577 -5.81 -30.38 20.43
C ALA A 577 -5.05 -29.86 19.21
N PHE A 578 -4.80 -28.54 19.15
CA PHE A 578 -3.97 -27.93 18.11
C PHE A 578 -2.55 -28.51 18.14
N ALA A 579 -1.94 -28.57 19.33
CA ALA A 579 -0.59 -29.09 19.49
C ALA A 579 -0.48 -30.57 19.11
N ALA A 580 -1.46 -31.39 19.50
CA ALA A 580 -1.51 -32.80 19.12
C ALA A 580 -1.60 -32.98 17.60
N LEU A 581 -2.52 -32.27 16.93
CA LEU A 581 -2.70 -32.33 15.48
C LEU A 581 -1.46 -31.81 14.72
N TYR A 582 -0.82 -30.77 15.22
CA TYR A 582 0.40 -30.22 14.63
C TYR A 582 1.54 -31.26 14.66
N LEU A 583 1.76 -31.90 15.81
CA LEU A 583 2.79 -32.92 15.97
C LEU A 583 2.50 -34.19 15.16
N GLU A 584 1.23 -34.62 15.14
CA GLU A 584 0.79 -35.74 14.31
C GLU A 584 1.08 -35.48 12.83
N ALA A 585 0.65 -34.32 12.32
CA ALA A 585 0.85 -33.93 10.93
C ALA A 585 2.35 -33.75 10.59
N PHE A 586 3.13 -33.18 11.51
CA PHE A 586 4.59 -33.08 11.39
C PHE A 586 5.23 -34.45 11.23
N GLN A 587 4.95 -35.37 12.15
CA GLN A 587 5.55 -36.70 12.15
C GLN A 587 5.14 -37.48 10.90
N GLN A 588 3.85 -37.52 10.57
CA GLN A 588 3.33 -38.21 9.39
C GLN A 588 4.01 -37.68 8.11
N ARG A 589 4.12 -36.35 7.96
CA ARG A 589 4.77 -35.75 6.80
C ARG A 589 6.25 -36.05 6.73
N PHE A 590 6.96 -36.00 7.86
CA PHE A 590 8.38 -36.32 7.92
C PHE A 590 8.64 -37.76 7.49
N GLU A 591 7.90 -38.71 8.06
CA GLU A 591 7.99 -40.13 7.73
C GLU A 591 7.63 -40.40 6.26
N GLN A 592 6.60 -39.72 5.72
CA GLN A 592 6.25 -39.80 4.32
C GLN A 592 7.41 -39.40 3.39
N VAL A 593 8.08 -38.27 3.69
CA VAL A 593 9.23 -37.81 2.90
C VAL A 593 10.42 -38.77 3.04
N GLN A 594 10.66 -39.30 4.23
CA GLN A 594 11.70 -40.29 4.48
C GLN A 594 11.45 -41.59 3.71
N GLN A 595 10.21 -42.08 3.70
CA GLN A 595 9.79 -43.26 2.95
C GLN A 595 9.93 -43.05 1.44
N GLU A 596 9.51 -41.88 0.93
CA GLU A 596 9.64 -41.55 -0.49
C GLU A 596 11.11 -41.50 -0.93
N TYR A 597 11.98 -40.90 -0.11
CA TYR A 597 13.43 -40.93 -0.32
C TYR A 597 13.95 -42.37 -0.36
N ARG A 598 13.64 -43.21 0.63
CA ARG A 598 14.10 -44.61 0.65
C ARG A 598 13.60 -45.41 -0.55
N ARG A 599 12.34 -45.22 -0.95
CA ARG A 599 11.72 -45.87 -2.11
C ARG A 599 12.36 -45.46 -3.43
N ARG A 600 12.77 -44.19 -3.55
CA ARG A 600 13.32 -43.61 -4.79
C ARG A 600 14.76 -43.12 -4.62
N ARG A 601 15.55 -43.80 -3.79
CA ARG A 601 16.89 -43.37 -3.37
C ARG A 601 17.78 -42.95 -4.54
N THR A 602 17.86 -43.78 -5.57
CA THR A 602 18.66 -43.48 -6.78
C THR A 602 18.26 -42.17 -7.46
N ALA A 603 16.96 -41.84 -7.50
CA ALA A 603 16.49 -40.60 -8.13
C ALA A 603 16.86 -39.37 -7.28
N PHE A 604 16.75 -39.48 -5.96
CA PHE A 604 17.14 -38.40 -5.04
C PHE A 604 18.66 -38.19 -5.04
N ASP A 605 19.45 -39.25 -4.93
CA ASP A 605 20.92 -39.17 -4.92
C ASP A 605 21.48 -38.64 -6.24
N ALA A 606 20.82 -38.95 -7.36
CA ALA A 606 21.23 -38.51 -8.68
C ALA A 606 20.81 -37.07 -9.04
N LEU A 607 19.97 -36.41 -8.23
CA LEU A 607 19.33 -35.12 -8.59
C LEU A 607 20.35 -34.05 -9.00
N PHE A 608 21.45 -33.93 -8.23
CA PHE A 608 22.52 -32.96 -8.49
C PHE A 608 23.84 -33.60 -8.90
N LYS A 609 23.83 -34.81 -9.46
CA LYS A 609 25.06 -35.57 -9.79
C LYS A 609 26.01 -34.86 -10.78
N HIS A 610 25.47 -33.92 -11.56
CA HIS A 610 26.23 -33.13 -12.54
C HIS A 610 26.67 -31.76 -12.03
N ARG A 611 26.31 -31.40 -10.79
CA ARG A 611 26.78 -30.16 -10.16
C ARG A 611 28.11 -30.41 -9.44
N PRO A 612 28.97 -29.38 -9.33
CA PRO A 612 30.23 -29.51 -8.60
C PRO A 612 30.00 -29.94 -7.14
N LEU A 613 30.78 -30.92 -6.69
CA LEU A 613 30.78 -31.37 -5.30
C LEU A 613 31.88 -30.67 -4.52
N ASP A 614 31.54 -29.53 -3.90
CA ASP A 614 32.43 -28.80 -2.99
C ASP A 614 31.92 -28.89 -1.54
N ARG A 615 32.81 -29.36 -0.65
CA ARG A 615 32.58 -29.47 0.80
C ARG A 615 32.45 -28.11 1.49
N LYS A 616 32.85 -27.01 0.84
CA LYS A 616 32.59 -25.65 1.31
C LYS A 616 31.12 -25.22 1.20
N GLY A 617 30.23 -26.13 0.79
CA GLY A 617 28.79 -25.93 0.81
C GLY A 617 28.18 -25.68 -0.58
N SER A 618 28.65 -26.38 -1.60
CA SER A 618 27.92 -26.50 -2.87
C SER A 618 26.53 -27.12 -2.66
N ILE A 619 25.57 -26.85 -3.55
CA ILE A 619 24.22 -27.44 -3.43
C ILE A 619 24.25 -28.97 -3.47
N ALA A 620 25.12 -29.59 -4.28
CA ALA A 620 25.26 -31.03 -4.35
C ALA A 620 25.71 -31.64 -3.01
N TYR A 621 26.70 -31.01 -2.35
CA TYR A 621 27.17 -31.47 -1.04
C TYR A 621 26.12 -31.26 0.05
N ARG A 622 25.49 -30.07 0.09
CA ARG A 622 24.40 -29.77 1.04
C ARG A 622 23.25 -30.76 0.90
N TRP A 623 22.87 -31.09 -0.34
CA TRP A 623 21.83 -32.07 -0.64
C TRP A 623 22.18 -33.46 -0.11
N GLN A 624 23.40 -33.95 -0.34
CA GLN A 624 23.86 -35.23 0.20
C GLN A 624 23.78 -35.28 1.73
N CYS A 625 24.23 -34.22 2.41
CA CYS A 625 24.16 -34.13 3.86
C CYS A 625 22.71 -34.14 4.36
N VAL A 626 21.82 -33.38 3.71
CA VAL A 626 20.39 -33.35 4.07
C VAL A 626 19.73 -34.72 3.88
N LEU A 627 20.01 -35.43 2.78
CA LEU A 627 19.45 -36.77 2.56
C LEU A 627 19.98 -37.80 3.55
N ALA A 628 21.28 -37.77 3.86
CA ALA A 628 21.87 -38.64 4.87
C ALA A 628 21.28 -38.36 6.27
N ARG A 629 21.08 -37.09 6.62
CA ARG A 629 20.40 -36.69 7.85
C ARG A 629 18.96 -37.17 7.87
N LEU A 630 18.19 -36.91 6.80
CA LEU A 630 16.80 -37.37 6.65
C LEU A 630 16.69 -38.89 6.85
N ASP A 631 17.60 -39.69 6.27
CA ASP A 631 17.54 -41.15 6.36
C ASP A 631 17.81 -41.69 7.77
N THR A 632 18.65 -40.99 8.54
CA THR A 632 19.14 -41.44 9.84
C THR A 632 18.35 -40.87 11.02
N THR A 633 17.61 -39.78 10.83
CA THR A 633 16.77 -39.19 11.87
C THR A 633 15.58 -40.10 12.22
N ASP A 634 15.39 -40.32 13.52
CA ASP A 634 14.17 -40.91 14.08
C ASP A 634 13.10 -39.80 14.22
N ALA A 635 12.03 -39.92 13.42
CA ALA A 635 10.95 -38.95 13.38
C ALA A 635 10.19 -38.85 14.72
N ALA A 636 10.00 -39.98 15.41
CA ALA A 636 9.31 -40.02 16.69
C ALA A 636 10.15 -39.36 17.79
N ALA A 637 11.45 -39.61 17.81
CA ALA A 637 12.37 -38.95 18.75
C ALA A 637 12.44 -37.43 18.51
N LEU A 638 12.48 -36.99 17.25
CA LEU A 638 12.43 -35.57 16.90
C LEU A 638 11.10 -34.92 17.33
N CYS A 639 9.98 -35.59 17.08
CA CYS A 639 8.65 -35.14 17.51
C CYS A 639 8.56 -35.00 19.05
N ALA A 640 9.10 -35.98 19.79
CA ALA A 640 9.20 -35.92 21.25
C ALA A 640 10.09 -34.75 21.73
N ALA A 641 11.20 -34.48 21.05
CA ALA A 641 12.06 -33.33 21.35
C ALA A 641 11.30 -32.00 21.15
N ILE A 642 10.58 -31.84 20.03
CA ILE A 642 9.76 -30.64 19.78
C ILE A 642 8.71 -30.49 20.87
N ARG A 643 8.01 -31.58 21.21
CA ARG A 643 6.99 -31.58 22.25
C ARG A 643 7.51 -31.17 23.62
N SER A 644 8.74 -31.53 23.97
CA SER A 644 9.35 -31.15 25.26
C SER A 644 9.53 -29.64 25.43
N HIS A 645 9.47 -28.87 24.34
CA HIS A 645 9.51 -27.41 24.34
C HIS A 645 8.13 -26.75 24.20
N MET A 646 7.04 -27.51 24.13
CA MET A 646 5.69 -26.95 24.08
C MET A 646 5.20 -26.55 25.47
N GLU A 647 4.58 -25.37 25.57
CA GLU A 647 4.06 -24.82 26.84
C GLU A 647 2.66 -25.35 27.18
N VAL A 648 2.02 -26.05 26.24
CA VAL A 648 0.67 -26.61 26.38
C VAL A 648 0.71 -28.10 26.73
N PRO A 649 -0.18 -28.58 27.63
CA PRO A 649 -0.28 -29.99 27.94
C PRO A 649 -0.85 -30.73 26.73
N VAL A 650 0.02 -31.44 26.02
CA VAL A 650 -0.44 -32.34 24.97
C VAL A 650 -0.69 -33.71 25.62
N PRO A 651 -1.78 -34.41 25.32
CA PRO A 651 -2.07 -35.75 25.85
C PRO A 651 -1.21 -36.85 25.23
#